data_AF-A0A437MLD4-F1
#
_entry.id   AF-A0A437MLD4-F1
#
_cell.length_a   1.000
_cell.length_b   1.000
_cell.length_c   1.000
_cell.angle_alpha   90.00
_cell.angle_beta   90.00
_cell.angle_gamma   90.00
#
_symmetry.space_group_name_H-M   'P 1'
#
loop_
_entity.id
_entity.type
_entity.pdbx_description
1 polymer ?
#
loop_
_entity_poly.entity_id
_entity_poly.type
_entity_poly.pdbx_seq_one_letter_code
_entity_poly.pdbx_strand_id
1 'polypeptide(L)'
;MSKAGMFAKSEHEELNRITSKSILEKLMNIRQKINVGFTARRLVWELIQNAKDNVALCNENDEKVDVHIGLSETEFIFSHNKGYFTSGHIRGLVRKYSSGDKERNTEQLGQAYKTTGRFGTGFMTTHLLSEKVRVVSNYEHEDTKLFHPCSFWLDRTGKTEAKIVEGMNLAFGMAEKAIVDSEGVSRVDAVLQTSFTYPLTDQTRVLAHIAVEEVQKGIAYTLINVPDVNTLTIDQELIGETLYQIDKYKTFIIGENQAVIYNLMVNHKRSKQFFLALGEEHVQIIIPIYHDGLNYYIQALSNEIPRIHLDFPMVGTEDLNMPFIVNSTLFEPTEPRDGISLIDDDDNEFARLNCSLVQKAVDLYNSFLTYAGHNSDWNDLYHLARIKSPGKRDWIDQNWFKTNVIKPIRTTVLHTPMVDIPSGERMAIWNDIDESQVFFPSAGTSAIRKQIWLLAKKLYPSSVPTEDYVDKWVEVIWSDCFQFTISTLSEVIQTAGNIEELAALLQDNEAAAIDFLNSYYSLLNTEAIHIKEILTDKYVVIPNQLGEFKNKTFLYVDKGIDEEVKNACGIVSVDPRTYLVHKNAYTGDGITYTIKKQDAVITEINSAIKENGDNVTAVCDYLASLLPDNNIPERRAAIFDFSKQVYPEDFQKKRLIKNYDENIWEESDKKSIYFIVSKVSGNKTVEKLRQSLEFDTKLAALNWLNSLVSFLTKYGFDNNINREKDPILPNQNGSFCIKDDLFLDGGDIDEILKDIAADLGYDFRDELLDTAIYLELPENRTYNIADVAEKITAYLKPMLRDVDKRKEHKESLKSFYLWMNDHREKAAQHFQDLHEKRFLFLEDDDISLNIKKAVEIDELMQEHGIENIDDLRRQLARLKEIRNEFTSDVETPEKINLTPEILASLGITSQAKFEEAFRDPWLQAQFYHTSNPSPNSYAYAQRLIERAKANIEAFLRAHPDYDCTDLEATANTVLGGIVKNGVTIDVVTRPSDNGEVIFYYSSEKDTLDTATAELWVDNGYDDPHMLTLGRILKSTGINRIPISMS
;
A
#
# COMPACT_ATOMS: atom_id res chain seq x y z
N MET A 1 46.32 55.90 -80.53
CA MET A 1 45.72 55.13 -81.64
C MET A 1 46.79 54.30 -82.35
N SER A 2 46.90 53.01 -82.05
CA SER A 2 47.67 52.04 -82.84
C SER A 2 46.69 51.10 -83.57
N LYS A 3 47.06 50.62 -84.76
CA LYS A 3 46.25 49.72 -85.59
C LYS A 3 45.99 48.41 -84.84
N ALA A 4 44.79 48.26 -84.27
CA ALA A 4 44.29 46.96 -83.84
C ALA A 4 44.18 46.04 -85.08
N GLY A 5 44.86 44.89 -85.04
CA GLY A 5 44.87 43.91 -86.13
C GLY A 5 43.47 43.38 -86.42
N MET A 6 43.19 43.08 -87.70
CA MET A 6 41.89 42.58 -88.18
C MET A 6 41.38 41.34 -87.41
N PHE A 7 42.30 40.51 -86.90
CA PHE A 7 42.00 39.34 -86.07
C PHE A 7 41.61 39.68 -84.62
N ALA A 8 42.18 40.72 -84.01
CA ALA A 8 41.85 41.12 -82.63
C ALA A 8 40.41 41.67 -82.52
N LYS A 9 39.89 42.27 -83.59
CA LYS A 9 38.49 42.70 -83.65
C LYS A 9 37.55 41.51 -83.80
N SER A 10 37.90 40.53 -84.63
CA SER A 10 37.14 39.28 -84.81
C SER A 10 37.12 38.42 -83.54
N GLU A 11 38.24 38.32 -82.81
CA GLU A 11 38.32 37.60 -81.53
C GLU A 11 37.51 38.29 -80.43
N HIS A 12 37.51 39.63 -80.40
CA HIS A 12 36.70 40.40 -79.46
C HIS A 12 35.19 40.24 -79.74
N GLU A 13 34.80 40.22 -81.01
CA GLU A 13 33.41 39.98 -81.43
C GLU A 13 32.97 38.54 -81.11
N GLU A 14 33.82 37.54 -81.34
CA GLU A 14 33.54 36.13 -81.01
C GLU A 14 33.49 35.87 -79.49
N LEU A 15 34.39 36.49 -78.70
CA LEU A 15 34.36 36.40 -77.24
C LEU A 15 33.09 37.02 -76.66
N ASN A 16 32.67 38.19 -77.16
CA ASN A 16 31.41 38.82 -76.77
C ASN A 16 30.22 37.94 -77.17
N ARG A 17 30.28 37.26 -78.32
CA ARG A 17 29.27 36.32 -78.77
C ARG A 17 29.11 35.12 -77.83
N ILE A 18 30.19 34.37 -77.57
CA ILE A 18 30.20 33.23 -76.63
C ILE A 18 29.69 33.64 -75.24
N THR A 19 30.18 34.78 -74.75
CA THR A 19 29.78 35.34 -73.45
C THR A 19 28.29 35.67 -73.41
N SER A 20 27.76 36.30 -74.46
CA SER A 20 26.36 36.70 -74.52
C SER A 20 25.42 35.50 -74.53
N LYS A 21 25.79 34.40 -75.19
CA LYS A 21 25.05 33.12 -75.14
C LYS A 21 25.01 32.57 -73.71
N SER A 22 26.15 32.53 -73.02
CA SER A 22 26.23 32.08 -71.63
C SER A 22 25.44 32.97 -70.66
N ILE A 23 25.42 34.29 -70.87
CA ILE A 23 24.59 35.22 -70.09
C ILE A 23 23.10 34.93 -70.35
N LEU A 24 22.70 34.77 -71.61
CA LEU A 24 21.32 34.52 -72.00
C LEU A 24 20.78 33.20 -71.42
N GLU A 25 21.56 32.12 -71.46
CA GLU A 25 21.20 30.83 -70.86
C GLU A 25 20.92 30.95 -69.35
N LYS A 26 21.75 31.68 -68.59
CA LYS A 26 21.50 31.88 -67.15
C LYS A 26 20.32 32.81 -66.87
N LEU A 27 20.13 33.85 -67.70
CA LEU A 27 18.94 34.71 -67.60
C LEU A 27 17.65 33.97 -67.97
N MET A 28 17.70 32.98 -68.86
CA MET A 28 16.53 32.14 -69.18
C MET A 28 16.03 31.39 -67.94
N ASN A 29 16.92 30.81 -67.13
CA ASN A 29 16.53 30.15 -65.88
C ASN A 29 15.85 31.12 -64.89
N ILE A 30 16.36 32.36 -64.79
CA ILE A 30 15.77 33.42 -63.97
C ILE A 30 14.39 33.84 -64.52
N ARG A 31 14.28 34.04 -65.84
CA ARG A 31 13.03 34.42 -66.54
C ARG A 31 11.96 33.34 -66.46
N GLN A 32 12.35 32.07 -66.40
CA GLN A 32 11.45 30.93 -66.22
C GLN A 32 10.89 30.83 -64.79
N LYS A 33 11.32 31.70 -63.86
CA LYS A 33 10.84 31.76 -62.47
C LYS A 33 10.97 30.44 -61.71
N ILE A 34 12.04 29.69 -61.95
CA ILE A 34 12.35 28.46 -61.21
C ILE A 34 13.01 28.85 -59.88
N ASN A 35 12.49 28.36 -58.75
CA ASN A 35 13.07 28.56 -57.40
C ASN A 35 13.39 30.03 -57.05
N VAL A 36 12.50 30.95 -57.46
CA VAL A 36 12.66 32.41 -57.27
C VAL A 36 12.85 32.79 -55.80
N GLY A 37 12.05 32.23 -54.89
CA GLY A 37 12.16 32.53 -53.45
C GLY A 37 13.50 32.06 -52.86
N PHE A 38 13.95 30.86 -53.23
CA PHE A 38 15.25 30.32 -52.82
C PHE A 38 16.41 31.20 -53.33
N THR A 39 16.34 31.63 -54.59
CA THR A 39 17.34 32.53 -55.19
C THR A 39 17.32 33.93 -54.56
N ALA A 40 16.13 34.42 -54.21
CA ALA A 40 15.94 35.71 -53.54
C ALA A 40 16.62 35.76 -52.16
N ARG A 41 16.50 34.69 -51.36
CA ARG A 41 17.18 34.57 -50.06
C ARG A 41 18.71 34.60 -50.19
N ARG A 42 19.27 34.14 -51.32
CA ARG A 42 20.72 34.02 -51.51
C ARG A 42 21.42 35.26 -52.06
N LEU A 43 20.74 36.04 -52.90
CA LEU A 43 21.38 37.11 -53.68
C LEU A 43 22.13 38.14 -52.83
N VAL A 44 21.63 38.41 -51.62
CA VAL A 44 22.21 39.42 -50.73
C VAL A 44 23.51 38.93 -50.11
N TRP A 45 23.58 37.64 -49.77
CA TRP A 45 24.81 37.01 -49.29
C TRP A 45 25.88 36.98 -50.40
N GLU A 46 25.48 36.77 -51.65
CA GLU A 46 26.41 36.86 -52.79
C GLU A 46 26.97 38.30 -52.96
N LEU A 47 26.15 39.33 -52.71
CA LEU A 47 26.61 40.73 -52.74
C LEU A 47 27.57 41.05 -51.59
N ILE A 48 27.26 40.62 -50.37
CA ILE A 48 28.14 40.80 -49.20
C ILE A 48 29.45 40.02 -49.39
N GLN A 49 29.38 38.81 -49.93
CA GLN A 49 30.57 38.03 -50.24
C GLN A 49 31.44 38.73 -51.31
N ASN A 50 30.84 39.29 -52.36
CA ASN A 50 31.59 40.07 -53.36
C ASN A 50 32.23 41.32 -52.75
N ALA A 51 31.56 41.98 -51.81
CA ALA A 51 32.12 43.11 -51.08
C ALA A 51 33.35 42.66 -50.27
N LYS A 52 33.21 41.59 -49.47
CA LYS A 52 34.33 40.97 -48.71
C LYS A 52 35.49 40.60 -49.63
N ASP A 53 35.23 39.85 -50.70
CA ASP A 53 36.27 39.36 -51.64
C ASP A 53 36.99 40.52 -52.34
N ASN A 54 36.26 41.57 -52.76
CA ASN A 54 36.85 42.76 -53.39
C ASN A 54 37.76 43.51 -52.41
N VAL A 55 37.29 43.70 -51.18
CA VAL A 55 38.02 44.37 -50.10
C VAL A 55 39.27 43.59 -49.73
N ALA A 56 39.20 42.27 -49.60
CA ALA A 56 40.35 41.39 -49.32
C ALA A 56 41.45 41.44 -50.41
N LEU A 57 41.07 41.71 -51.67
CA LEU A 57 42.02 41.87 -52.78
C LEU A 57 42.65 43.27 -52.85
N CYS A 58 42.01 44.28 -52.26
CA CYS A 58 42.35 45.70 -52.42
C CYS A 58 42.96 46.38 -51.17
N ASN A 59 42.82 45.77 -50.00
CA ASN A 59 43.20 46.36 -48.71
C ASN A 59 44.68 46.15 -48.33
N GLU A 60 45.19 47.06 -47.48
CA GLU A 60 46.31 46.80 -46.58
C GLU A 60 45.76 46.04 -45.33
N ASN A 61 46.58 45.27 -44.62
CA ASN A 61 46.12 44.41 -43.52
C ASN A 61 45.24 45.17 -42.49
N ASP A 62 44.16 44.51 -42.01
CA ASP A 62 43.22 44.94 -40.94
C ASP A 62 42.10 45.96 -41.27
N GLU A 63 41.94 46.38 -42.53
CA GLU A 63 40.80 47.25 -42.90
C GLU A 63 39.46 46.47 -43.00
N LYS A 64 38.43 46.89 -42.23
CA LYS A 64 37.08 46.31 -42.26
C LYS A 64 36.12 47.08 -43.18
N VAL A 65 35.07 46.40 -43.65
CA VAL A 65 34.03 46.95 -44.53
C VAL A 65 32.72 47.23 -43.79
N ASP A 66 32.12 48.38 -44.05
CA ASP A 66 30.75 48.70 -43.66
C ASP A 66 29.83 48.51 -44.85
N VAL A 67 28.76 47.74 -44.66
CA VAL A 67 27.77 47.39 -45.68
C VAL A 67 26.49 48.18 -45.43
N HIS A 68 25.87 48.67 -46.50
CA HIS A 68 24.60 49.37 -46.48
C HIS A 68 23.63 48.78 -47.51
N ILE A 69 22.43 48.42 -47.05
CA ILE A 69 21.34 47.85 -47.85
C ILE A 69 20.13 48.80 -47.75
N GLY A 70 19.81 49.47 -48.85
CA GLY A 70 18.64 50.35 -48.97
C GLY A 70 17.50 49.68 -49.73
N LEU A 71 16.28 49.83 -49.26
CA LEU A 71 15.06 49.35 -49.92
C LEU A 71 13.97 50.44 -49.91
N SER A 72 13.61 50.90 -51.10
CA SER A 72 12.53 51.86 -51.36
C SER A 72 11.41 51.23 -52.19
N GLU A 73 10.34 51.97 -52.46
CA GLU A 73 9.29 51.51 -53.36
C GLU A 73 9.80 51.20 -54.79
N THR A 74 10.82 51.93 -55.25
CA THR A 74 11.27 51.88 -56.65
C THR A 74 12.64 51.23 -56.86
N GLU A 75 13.47 51.12 -55.82
CA GLU A 75 14.85 50.68 -55.95
C GLU A 75 15.34 49.86 -54.75
N PHE A 76 16.19 48.87 -55.02
CA PHE A 76 17.03 48.19 -54.03
C PHE A 76 18.49 48.61 -54.24
N ILE A 77 19.18 49.00 -53.18
CA ILE A 77 20.55 49.52 -53.21
C ILE A 77 21.41 48.66 -52.31
N PHE A 78 22.47 48.08 -52.86
CA PHE A 78 23.53 47.47 -52.05
C PHE A 78 24.79 48.31 -52.19
N SER A 79 25.44 48.67 -51.09
CA SER A 79 26.68 49.44 -51.13
C SER A 79 27.63 49.12 -49.99
N HIS A 80 28.91 49.43 -50.19
CA HIS A 80 29.94 49.29 -49.17
C HIS A 80 31.03 50.36 -49.32
N ASN A 81 31.73 50.69 -48.23
CA ASN A 81 32.65 51.83 -48.10
C ASN A 81 34.14 51.52 -48.34
N LYS A 82 34.46 50.34 -48.88
CA LYS A 82 35.83 49.89 -49.15
C LYS A 82 35.92 49.20 -50.52
N GLY A 83 37.14 48.99 -51.02
CA GLY A 83 37.38 48.34 -52.31
C GLY A 83 37.18 49.27 -53.52
N TYR A 84 37.73 48.85 -54.66
CA TYR A 84 37.72 49.60 -55.91
C TYR A 84 37.79 48.66 -57.12
N PHE A 85 37.52 49.19 -58.30
CA PHE A 85 37.57 48.42 -59.53
C PHE A 85 38.90 48.59 -60.27
N THR A 86 39.38 47.48 -60.80
CA THR A 86 40.46 47.43 -61.79
C THR A 86 39.86 47.15 -63.17
N SER A 87 40.68 47.19 -64.23
CA SER A 87 40.20 46.83 -65.57
C SER A 87 39.67 45.40 -65.60
N GLY A 88 40.28 44.49 -64.81
CA GLY A 88 39.85 43.12 -64.61
C GLY A 88 38.46 43.02 -63.97
N HIS A 89 38.17 43.82 -62.93
CA HIS A 89 36.87 43.83 -62.26
C HIS A 89 35.75 44.30 -63.21
N ILE A 90 35.93 45.40 -63.94
CA ILE A 90 34.93 45.91 -64.89
C ILE A 90 34.68 44.88 -66.01
N ARG A 91 35.77 44.33 -66.57
CA ARG A 91 35.71 43.29 -67.58
C ARG A 91 34.95 42.05 -67.09
N GLY A 92 35.26 41.57 -65.90
CA GLY A 92 34.59 40.41 -65.30
C GLY A 92 33.12 40.65 -64.98
N LEU A 93 32.75 41.86 -64.56
CA LEU A 93 31.37 42.24 -64.26
C LEU A 93 30.51 42.33 -65.53
N VAL A 94 31.05 42.96 -66.60
CA VAL A 94 30.34 43.14 -67.88
C VAL A 94 30.24 41.80 -68.63
N ARG A 95 31.36 41.08 -68.76
CA ARG A 95 31.46 39.85 -69.57
C ARG A 95 31.38 38.55 -68.78
N LYS A 96 31.07 38.59 -67.48
CA LYS A 96 30.79 37.38 -66.69
C LYS A 96 31.92 36.33 -66.78
N TYR A 97 33.17 36.78 -66.70
CA TYR A 97 34.31 35.89 -66.42
C TYR A 97 34.93 36.28 -65.09
N SER A 98 35.23 35.28 -64.25
CA SER A 98 36.02 35.50 -63.05
C SER A 98 37.41 35.95 -63.49
N SER A 99 37.90 37.08 -63.00
CA SER A 99 39.30 37.46 -63.13
C SER A 99 40.13 36.48 -62.28
N GLY A 100 40.55 35.38 -62.89
CA GLY A 100 41.33 34.30 -62.29
C GLY A 100 40.65 32.94 -62.46
N ASP A 101 41.32 32.05 -63.20
CA ASP A 101 41.07 30.61 -63.15
C ASP A 101 41.29 30.15 -61.70
N LYS A 102 40.20 29.87 -60.99
CA LYS A 102 40.21 29.30 -59.64
C LYS A 102 39.88 27.81 -59.72
N GLU A 103 40.68 27.04 -60.46
CA GLU A 103 40.64 25.58 -60.35
C GLU A 103 41.15 25.20 -58.94
N ARG A 104 40.21 24.86 -58.05
CA ARG A 104 40.54 24.23 -56.77
C ARG A 104 40.91 22.78 -57.07
N ASN A 105 42.20 22.50 -57.16
CA ASN A 105 42.73 21.14 -57.30
C ASN A 105 42.89 20.49 -55.93
N THR A 106 42.88 19.16 -55.88
CA THR A 106 43.07 18.37 -54.64
C THR A 106 44.38 18.70 -53.92
N GLU A 107 45.38 19.22 -54.63
CA GLU A 107 46.65 19.69 -54.06
C GLU A 107 46.52 20.88 -53.07
N GLN A 108 45.39 21.62 -53.09
CA GLN A 108 45.11 22.75 -52.20
C GLN A 108 44.01 22.45 -51.16
N LEU A 109 43.58 21.19 -51.06
CA LEU A 109 42.53 20.77 -50.14
C LEU A 109 42.90 21.05 -48.67
N GLY A 110 41.99 21.63 -47.91
CA GLY A 110 42.19 21.96 -46.50
C GLY A 110 42.94 23.29 -46.24
N GLN A 111 43.27 24.07 -47.27
CA GLN A 111 43.86 25.41 -47.10
C GLN A 111 42.78 26.50 -47.22
N ALA A 112 42.87 27.52 -46.35
CA ALA A 112 41.97 28.68 -46.42
C ALA A 112 42.29 29.53 -47.66
N TYR A 113 41.30 29.73 -48.53
CA TYR A 113 41.45 30.55 -49.73
C TYR A 113 41.28 32.04 -49.40
N LYS A 114 42.06 32.92 -50.07
CA LYS A 114 41.95 34.39 -49.94
C LYS A 114 40.58 34.96 -50.35
N THR A 115 39.80 34.21 -51.13
CA THR A 115 38.47 34.61 -51.59
C THR A 115 37.52 33.43 -51.48
N THR A 116 36.32 33.66 -50.97
CA THR A 116 35.30 32.62 -50.75
C THR A 116 34.62 32.23 -52.07
N GLY A 117 34.65 33.09 -53.09
CA GLY A 117 34.00 32.86 -54.39
C GLY A 117 34.78 32.01 -55.39
N ARG A 118 34.16 30.91 -55.87
CA ARG A 118 34.73 29.96 -56.85
C ARG A 118 34.25 30.17 -58.30
N PHE A 119 33.00 30.58 -58.53
CA PHE A 119 32.33 30.40 -59.84
C PHE A 119 32.03 31.68 -60.64
N GLY A 120 32.22 32.89 -60.10
CA GLY A 120 31.90 34.14 -60.82
C GLY A 120 30.43 34.27 -61.27
N THR A 121 29.52 33.48 -60.66
CA THR A 121 28.09 33.42 -61.01
C THR A 121 27.19 34.13 -60.03
N GLY A 122 27.66 34.41 -58.80
CA GLY A 122 26.86 35.01 -57.73
C GLY A 122 26.21 36.34 -58.12
N PHE A 123 26.93 37.21 -58.83
CA PHE A 123 26.37 38.47 -59.30
C PHE A 123 25.22 38.30 -60.33
N MET A 124 25.17 37.18 -61.07
CA MET A 124 24.05 36.91 -61.99
C MET A 124 22.74 36.68 -61.24
N THR A 125 22.76 36.12 -60.04
CA THR A 125 21.54 35.84 -59.28
C THR A 125 20.83 37.14 -58.88
N THR A 126 21.59 38.23 -58.70
CA THR A 126 21.04 39.56 -58.38
C THR A 126 20.17 40.13 -59.51
N HIS A 127 20.32 39.64 -60.75
CA HIS A 127 19.46 40.05 -61.88
C HIS A 127 18.02 39.54 -61.74
N LEU A 128 17.76 38.70 -60.73
CA LEU A 128 16.41 38.38 -60.26
C LEU A 128 15.64 39.64 -59.82
N LEU A 129 16.34 40.62 -59.21
CA LEU A 129 15.73 41.88 -58.79
C LEU A 129 15.52 42.84 -59.96
N SER A 130 16.51 42.90 -60.86
CA SER A 130 16.44 43.70 -62.08
C SER A 130 17.43 43.23 -63.14
N GLU A 131 16.99 43.08 -64.38
CA GLU A 131 17.90 42.81 -65.51
C GLU A 131 18.76 44.04 -65.89
N LYS A 132 18.47 45.20 -65.28
CA LYS A 132 19.21 46.44 -65.45
C LYS A 132 19.78 46.89 -64.11
N VAL A 133 21.10 47.03 -64.00
CA VAL A 133 21.78 47.37 -62.73
C VAL A 133 22.66 48.59 -62.94
N ARG A 134 22.54 49.60 -62.09
CA ARG A 134 23.47 50.73 -62.06
C ARG A 134 24.63 50.39 -61.15
N VAL A 135 25.84 50.53 -61.66
CA VAL A 135 27.06 50.29 -60.92
C VAL A 135 27.75 51.63 -60.68
N VAL A 136 28.18 51.86 -59.45
CA VAL A 136 28.99 53.02 -59.03
C VAL A 136 30.16 52.47 -58.25
N SER A 137 31.39 52.84 -58.62
CA SER A 137 32.60 52.49 -57.87
C SER A 137 33.72 53.50 -58.19
N ASN A 138 34.86 53.37 -57.53
CA ASN A 138 36.10 54.04 -57.94
C ASN A 138 36.95 53.07 -58.76
N TYR A 139 37.58 53.57 -59.82
CA TYR A 139 38.48 52.82 -60.70
C TYR A 139 39.93 53.22 -60.43
N GLU A 140 40.79 52.25 -60.11
CA GLU A 140 42.23 52.49 -60.03
C GLU A 140 42.82 52.44 -61.44
N HIS A 141 43.39 53.56 -61.89
CA HIS A 141 44.07 53.61 -63.18
C HIS A 141 45.39 52.82 -63.11
N GLU A 142 45.57 51.86 -64.03
CA GLU A 142 46.69 50.90 -63.98
C GLU A 142 48.06 51.57 -63.95
N ASP A 143 48.25 52.61 -64.77
CA ASP A 143 49.52 53.34 -64.87
C ASP A 143 49.74 54.40 -63.77
N THR A 144 48.75 55.26 -63.50
CA THR A 144 48.91 56.43 -62.61
C THR A 144 48.60 56.12 -61.15
N LYS A 145 47.94 54.99 -60.85
CA LYS A 145 47.43 54.64 -59.52
C LYS A 145 46.50 55.68 -58.89
N LEU A 146 45.97 56.60 -59.70
CA LEU A 146 44.92 57.52 -59.30
C LEU A 146 43.56 56.82 -59.37
N PHE A 147 42.66 57.26 -58.50
CA PHE A 147 41.31 56.74 -58.37
C PHE A 147 40.33 57.66 -59.09
N HIS A 148 39.54 57.09 -60.00
CA HIS A 148 38.59 57.79 -60.84
C HIS A 148 37.16 57.31 -60.54
N PRO A 149 36.20 58.20 -60.23
CA PRO A 149 34.80 57.82 -60.13
C PRO A 149 34.30 57.16 -61.43
N CYS A 150 33.69 55.99 -61.29
CA CYS A 150 33.19 55.21 -62.42
C CYS A 150 31.71 54.85 -62.17
N SER A 151 30.84 55.26 -63.09
CA SER A 151 29.43 54.88 -63.06
C SER A 151 28.94 54.47 -64.45
N PHE A 152 28.31 53.30 -64.52
CA PHE A 152 27.78 52.76 -65.77
C PHE A 152 26.57 51.87 -65.50
N TRP A 153 25.78 51.63 -66.55
CA TRP A 153 24.65 50.71 -66.50
C TRP A 153 25.03 49.37 -67.12
N LEU A 154 24.70 48.30 -66.42
CA LEU A 154 24.62 46.96 -66.98
C LEU A 154 23.19 46.71 -67.44
N ASP A 155 22.97 46.72 -68.76
CA ASP A 155 21.65 46.41 -69.34
C ASP A 155 21.64 45.01 -69.95
N ARG A 156 20.87 44.11 -69.34
CA ARG A 156 20.68 42.73 -69.82
C ARG A 156 19.24 42.41 -70.24
N THR A 157 18.43 43.44 -70.50
CA THR A 157 17.02 43.31 -70.92
C THR A 157 16.84 42.66 -72.31
N GLY A 158 17.92 42.55 -73.07
CA GLY A 158 17.95 41.90 -74.39
C GLY A 158 17.41 40.47 -74.37
N LYS A 159 16.59 40.12 -75.36
CA LYS A 159 16.04 38.76 -75.54
C LYS A 159 16.82 37.92 -76.56
N THR A 160 17.76 38.53 -77.28
CA THR A 160 18.58 37.89 -78.30
C THR A 160 20.05 38.12 -78.02
N GLU A 161 20.91 37.23 -78.52
CA GLU A 161 22.37 37.32 -78.44
C GLU A 161 22.88 38.71 -78.85
N ALA A 162 22.45 39.21 -80.01
CA ALA A 162 22.83 40.52 -80.53
C ALA A 162 22.48 41.67 -79.58
N LYS A 163 21.32 41.61 -78.92
CA LYS A 163 20.89 42.65 -77.96
C LYS A 163 21.69 42.62 -76.66
N ILE A 164 22.13 41.44 -76.21
CA ILE A 164 23.02 41.32 -75.05
C ILE A 164 24.42 41.86 -75.39
N VAL A 165 24.94 41.60 -76.60
CA VAL A 165 26.20 42.18 -77.08
C VAL A 165 26.13 43.70 -77.16
N GLU A 166 25.01 44.26 -77.65
CA GLU A 166 24.77 45.71 -77.64
C GLU A 166 24.83 46.29 -76.23
N GLY A 167 24.15 45.66 -75.25
CA GLY A 167 24.19 46.07 -73.85
C GLY A 167 25.59 46.03 -73.23
N MET A 168 26.40 45.01 -73.54
CA MET A 168 27.79 44.91 -73.08
C MET A 168 28.68 46.03 -73.65
N ASN A 169 28.57 46.29 -74.96
CA ASN A 169 29.35 47.35 -75.60
C ASN A 169 28.99 48.74 -75.06
N LEU A 170 27.70 48.99 -74.81
CA LEU A 170 27.24 50.20 -74.16
C LEU A 170 27.82 50.33 -72.74
N ALA A 171 27.81 49.26 -71.94
CA ALA A 171 28.37 49.28 -70.59
C ALA A 171 29.87 49.63 -70.58
N PHE A 172 30.66 49.04 -71.49
CA PHE A 172 32.08 49.39 -71.64
C PHE A 172 32.27 50.85 -72.05
N GLY A 173 31.52 51.32 -73.04
CA GLY A 173 31.60 52.71 -73.49
C GLY A 173 31.21 53.71 -72.40
N MET A 174 30.22 53.39 -71.58
CA MET A 174 29.82 54.21 -70.43
C MET A 174 30.89 54.24 -69.34
N ALA A 175 31.49 53.08 -69.02
CA ALA A 175 32.55 52.99 -68.02
C ALA A 175 33.81 53.76 -68.46
N GLU A 176 34.25 53.57 -69.71
CA GLU A 176 35.40 54.28 -70.27
C GLU A 176 35.17 55.79 -70.27
N LYS A 177 33.99 56.23 -70.73
CA LYS A 177 33.61 57.65 -70.70
C LYS A 177 33.62 58.21 -69.27
N ALA A 178 33.03 57.51 -68.30
CA ALA A 178 32.99 57.96 -66.91
C ALA A 178 34.40 58.13 -66.32
N ILE A 179 35.32 57.23 -66.63
CA ILE A 179 36.71 57.29 -66.16
C ILE A 179 37.44 58.48 -66.82
N VAL A 180 37.33 58.64 -68.15
CA VAL A 180 38.01 59.71 -68.91
C VAL A 180 37.50 61.11 -68.54
N ASP A 181 36.20 61.26 -68.31
CA ASP A 181 35.57 62.54 -67.98
C ASP A 181 35.81 62.96 -66.51
N SER A 182 36.47 62.13 -65.69
CA SER A 182 36.69 62.36 -64.25
C SER A 182 38.12 62.77 -63.91
N GLU A 183 38.27 63.62 -62.88
CA GLU A 183 39.58 63.93 -62.30
C GLU A 183 40.01 62.82 -61.34
N GLY A 184 41.25 62.33 -61.51
CA GLY A 184 41.81 61.28 -60.66
C GLY A 184 42.31 61.82 -59.33
N VAL A 185 41.97 61.15 -58.23
CA VAL A 185 42.42 61.52 -56.87
C VAL A 185 43.39 60.49 -56.28
N SER A 186 44.19 60.92 -55.30
CA SER A 186 45.07 60.01 -54.56
C SER A 186 44.25 59.07 -53.64
N ARG A 187 44.81 57.93 -53.23
CA ARG A 187 44.13 56.97 -52.33
C ARG A 187 43.67 57.60 -51.01
N VAL A 188 44.43 58.56 -50.47
CA VAL A 188 44.16 59.20 -49.17
C VAL A 188 42.95 60.14 -49.27
N ASP A 189 42.77 60.77 -50.43
CA ASP A 189 41.67 61.71 -50.69
C ASP A 189 40.43 61.01 -51.29
N ALA A 190 40.58 59.74 -51.70
CA ALA A 190 39.52 58.97 -52.32
C ALA A 190 38.52 58.45 -51.28
N VAL A 191 37.25 58.89 -51.39
CA VAL A 191 36.14 58.24 -50.69
C VAL A 191 35.78 56.97 -51.44
N LEU A 192 36.31 55.83 -50.98
CA LEU A 192 36.01 54.54 -51.57
C LEU A 192 34.56 54.14 -51.27
N GLN A 193 33.76 53.99 -52.31
CA GLN A 193 32.41 53.47 -52.21
C GLN A 193 32.10 52.68 -53.46
N THR A 194 31.52 51.49 -53.28
CA THR A 194 30.95 50.70 -54.37
C THR A 194 29.46 50.51 -54.09
N SER A 195 28.62 50.73 -55.10
CA SER A 195 27.16 50.62 -55.00
C SER A 195 26.57 49.97 -56.25
N PHE A 196 25.57 49.13 -56.02
CA PHE A 196 24.74 48.48 -57.02
C PHE A 196 23.28 48.86 -56.77
N THR A 197 22.68 49.58 -57.71
CA THR A 197 21.27 49.99 -57.65
C THR A 197 20.44 49.19 -58.64
N TYR A 198 19.39 48.55 -58.14
CA TYR A 198 18.48 47.68 -58.87
C TYR A 198 17.10 48.34 -58.92
N PRO A 199 16.66 48.84 -60.09
CA PRO A 199 15.30 49.32 -60.28
C PRO A 199 14.29 48.18 -60.09
N LEU A 200 13.30 48.40 -59.24
CA LEU A 200 12.31 47.41 -58.85
C LEU A 200 10.98 47.62 -59.59
N THR A 201 10.25 46.52 -59.69
CA THR A 201 8.83 46.47 -60.06
C THR A 201 8.04 45.94 -58.85
N ASP A 202 6.71 46.03 -58.87
CA ASP A 202 5.90 45.46 -57.78
C ASP A 202 6.23 43.98 -57.50
N GLN A 203 6.54 43.19 -58.53
CA GLN A 203 6.90 41.78 -58.38
C GLN A 203 8.30 41.60 -57.76
N THR A 204 9.30 42.35 -58.24
CA THR A 204 10.69 42.20 -57.75
C THR A 204 10.90 42.88 -56.40
N ARG A 205 10.04 43.84 -56.03
CA ARG A 205 9.98 44.41 -54.69
C ARG A 205 9.70 43.36 -53.62
N VAL A 206 8.77 42.42 -53.87
CA VAL A 206 8.50 41.31 -52.95
C VAL A 206 9.76 40.45 -52.74
N LEU A 207 10.53 40.20 -53.80
CA LEU A 207 11.78 39.44 -53.72
C LEU A 207 12.89 40.19 -52.98
N ALA A 208 12.97 41.51 -53.15
CA ALA A 208 13.90 42.35 -52.39
C ALA A 208 13.56 42.34 -50.89
N HIS A 209 12.28 42.35 -50.52
CA HIS A 209 11.86 42.20 -49.12
C HIS A 209 12.29 40.84 -48.54
N ILE A 210 12.10 39.74 -49.29
CA ILE A 210 12.57 38.40 -48.88
C ILE A 210 14.09 38.41 -48.65
N ALA A 211 14.86 39.07 -49.53
CA ALA A 211 16.31 39.16 -49.38
C ALA A 211 16.72 39.94 -48.12
N VAL A 212 16.07 41.07 -47.83
CA VAL A 212 16.35 41.86 -46.62
C VAL A 212 15.96 41.11 -45.35
N GLU A 213 14.80 40.43 -45.36
CA GLU A 213 14.34 39.60 -44.25
C GLU A 213 15.34 38.45 -43.96
N GLU A 214 15.92 37.84 -45.02
CA GLU A 214 16.97 36.83 -44.87
C GLU A 214 18.21 37.40 -44.18
N VAL A 215 18.64 38.62 -44.54
CA VAL A 215 19.75 39.28 -43.85
C VAL A 215 19.42 39.46 -42.38
N GLN A 216 18.24 40.00 -42.05
CA GLN A 216 17.84 40.24 -40.66
C GLN A 216 17.87 38.95 -39.82
N LYS A 217 17.53 37.80 -40.40
CA LYS A 217 17.64 36.48 -39.74
C LYS A 217 19.10 36.03 -39.54
N GLY A 218 19.96 36.26 -40.54
CA GLY A 218 21.34 35.77 -40.57
C GLY A 218 22.41 36.73 -40.02
N ILE A 219 22.06 38.00 -39.78
CA ILE A 219 23.02 39.10 -39.60
C ILE A 219 24.01 38.87 -38.46
N ALA A 220 23.54 38.42 -37.31
CA ALA A 220 24.38 38.18 -36.15
C ALA A 220 25.43 37.09 -36.44
N TYR A 221 24.99 35.98 -37.06
CA TYR A 221 25.86 34.88 -37.42
C TYR A 221 26.90 35.30 -38.47
N THR A 222 26.49 36.08 -39.47
CA THR A 222 27.41 36.63 -40.48
C THR A 222 28.46 37.53 -39.85
N LEU A 223 28.07 38.46 -38.96
CA LEU A 223 29.01 39.35 -38.28
C LEU A 223 29.97 38.59 -37.35
N ILE A 224 29.53 37.48 -36.75
CA ILE A 224 30.39 36.58 -35.95
C ILE A 224 31.38 35.81 -36.85
N ASN A 225 30.92 35.30 -37.98
CA ASN A 225 31.72 34.47 -38.88
C ASN A 225 32.70 35.28 -39.74
N VAL A 226 32.35 36.54 -40.07
CA VAL A 226 33.08 37.39 -41.00
C VAL A 226 33.57 38.65 -40.27
N PRO A 227 34.71 38.56 -39.54
CA PRO A 227 35.23 39.69 -38.77
C PRO A 227 35.65 40.89 -39.63
N ASP A 228 35.82 40.68 -40.95
CA ASP A 228 36.11 41.71 -41.95
C ASP A 228 34.93 42.66 -42.18
N VAL A 229 33.70 42.26 -41.85
CA VAL A 229 32.52 43.13 -41.90
C VAL A 229 32.35 43.81 -40.54
N ASN A 230 32.49 45.13 -40.50
CA ASN A 230 32.40 45.91 -39.26
C ASN A 230 30.96 46.22 -38.87
N THR A 231 30.19 46.78 -39.80
CA THR A 231 28.76 47.07 -39.61
C THR A 231 27.95 46.69 -40.84
N LEU A 232 26.67 46.40 -40.61
CA LEU A 232 25.69 46.24 -41.67
C LEU A 232 24.48 47.11 -41.33
N THR A 233 24.13 48.00 -42.26
CA THR A 233 23.02 48.94 -42.12
C THR A 233 21.92 48.57 -43.09
N ILE A 234 20.68 48.50 -42.58
CA ILE A 234 19.48 48.27 -43.38
C ILE A 234 18.64 49.54 -43.30
N ASP A 235 18.43 50.18 -44.45
CA ASP A 235 17.59 51.36 -44.60
C ASP A 235 16.32 50.99 -45.39
N GLN A 236 15.18 51.07 -44.74
CA GLN A 236 13.87 50.78 -45.35
C GLN A 236 13.00 52.02 -45.26
N GLU A 237 12.45 52.49 -46.38
CA GLU A 237 11.73 53.76 -46.49
C GLU A 237 10.61 53.97 -45.43
N LEU A 238 9.95 52.90 -45.00
CA LEU A 238 8.88 52.94 -43.99
C LEU A 238 9.33 52.70 -42.54
N ILE A 239 10.51 52.09 -42.34
CA ILE A 239 11.00 51.66 -41.01
C ILE A 239 12.15 52.56 -40.54
N GLY A 240 12.88 53.17 -41.46
CA GLY A 240 14.09 53.95 -41.24
C GLY A 240 15.35 53.10 -41.21
N GLU A 241 16.47 53.77 -40.91
CA GLU A 241 17.80 53.17 -40.85
C GLU A 241 18.00 52.36 -39.55
N THR A 242 18.46 51.12 -39.71
CA THR A 242 18.86 50.24 -38.60
C THR A 242 20.28 49.75 -38.80
N LEU A 243 21.17 50.12 -37.89
CA LEU A 243 22.58 49.72 -37.90
C LEU A 243 22.81 48.52 -36.97
N TYR A 244 23.49 47.50 -37.48
CA TYR A 244 23.85 46.29 -36.77
C TYR A 244 25.37 46.13 -36.65
N GLN A 245 25.81 45.70 -35.48
CA GLN A 245 27.22 45.43 -35.16
C GLN A 245 27.30 44.27 -34.16
N ILE A 246 28.41 43.54 -34.13
CA ILE A 246 28.66 42.51 -33.12
C ILE A 246 29.66 43.00 -32.07
N ASP A 247 29.31 42.86 -30.79
CA ASP A 247 30.18 43.19 -29.65
C ASP A 247 30.65 41.91 -28.95
N LYS A 248 31.94 41.88 -28.56
CA LYS A 248 32.51 40.77 -27.78
C LYS A 248 32.17 41.00 -26.31
N TYR A 249 31.27 40.18 -25.77
CA TYR A 249 30.78 40.33 -24.41
C TYR A 249 31.68 39.64 -23.37
N LYS A 250 32.01 38.37 -23.61
CA LYS A 250 32.82 37.54 -22.69
C LYS A 250 33.63 36.52 -23.45
N THR A 251 34.81 36.18 -22.93
CA THR A 251 35.65 35.08 -23.43
C THR A 251 36.02 34.16 -22.27
N PHE A 252 35.99 32.85 -22.51
CA PHE A 252 36.36 31.81 -21.54
C PHE A 252 36.81 30.55 -22.29
N ILE A 253 37.19 29.50 -21.56
CA ILE A 253 37.72 28.25 -22.12
C ILE A 253 36.77 27.10 -21.77
N ILE A 254 36.50 26.22 -22.75
CA ILE A 254 35.78 24.96 -22.58
C ILE A 254 36.71 23.84 -23.05
N GLY A 255 37.18 23.00 -22.12
CA GLY A 255 38.21 22.01 -22.42
C GLY A 255 39.51 22.71 -22.85
N GLU A 256 39.93 22.47 -24.10
CA GLU A 256 41.09 23.12 -24.73
C GLU A 256 40.69 24.26 -25.69
N ASN A 257 39.38 24.46 -25.91
CA ASN A 257 38.85 25.33 -26.95
C ASN A 257 38.36 26.68 -26.40
N GLN A 258 38.55 27.74 -27.17
CA GLN A 258 38.15 29.09 -26.80
C GLN A 258 36.66 29.33 -27.09
N ALA A 259 35.92 29.72 -26.06
CA ALA A 259 34.52 30.12 -26.14
C ALA A 259 34.39 31.64 -26.05
N VAL A 260 33.55 32.23 -26.92
CA VAL A 260 33.26 33.67 -26.93
C VAL A 260 31.75 33.89 -26.95
N ILE A 261 31.25 34.71 -26.04
CA ILE A 261 29.88 35.21 -26.08
C ILE A 261 29.89 36.57 -26.77
N TYR A 262 29.06 36.68 -27.80
CA TYR A 262 28.81 37.89 -28.56
C TYR A 262 27.43 38.46 -28.24
N ASN A 263 27.29 39.78 -28.31
CA ASN A 263 26.00 40.47 -28.29
C ASN A 263 25.75 41.16 -29.63
N LEU A 264 24.54 41.04 -30.17
CA LEU A 264 24.14 41.84 -31.32
C LEU A 264 23.80 43.27 -30.86
N MET A 265 24.56 44.24 -31.33
CA MET A 265 24.29 45.66 -31.13
C MET A 265 23.33 46.16 -32.22
N VAL A 266 22.28 46.86 -31.83
CA VAL A 266 21.33 47.52 -32.73
C VAL A 266 21.34 49.02 -32.42
N ASN A 267 21.63 49.86 -33.41
CA ASN A 267 21.74 51.31 -33.26
C ASN A 267 22.65 51.71 -32.09
N HIS A 268 23.83 51.08 -32.02
CA HIS A 268 24.84 51.24 -30.97
C HIS A 268 24.40 50.86 -29.54
N LYS A 269 23.28 50.14 -29.38
CA LYS A 269 22.80 49.64 -28.09
C LYS A 269 22.81 48.11 -28.06
N ARG A 270 23.17 47.53 -26.92
CA ARG A 270 23.10 46.07 -26.71
C ARG A 270 21.67 45.60 -26.86
N SER A 271 21.46 44.60 -27.71
CA SER A 271 20.17 43.93 -27.82
C SER A 271 20.04 42.81 -26.78
N LYS A 272 18.87 42.17 -26.73
CA LYS A 272 18.65 40.95 -25.93
C LYS A 272 19.22 39.68 -26.58
N GLN A 273 19.77 39.77 -27.79
CA GLN A 273 20.28 38.63 -28.54
C GLN A 273 21.76 38.42 -28.26
N PHE A 274 22.08 37.27 -27.69
CA PHE A 274 23.44 36.82 -27.44
C PHE A 274 23.72 35.51 -28.18
N PHE A 275 24.99 35.26 -28.47
CA PHE A 275 25.43 34.09 -29.21
C PHE A 275 26.70 33.55 -28.60
N LEU A 276 26.72 32.26 -28.29
CA LEU A 276 27.94 31.55 -27.94
C LEU A 276 28.59 31.03 -29.21
N ALA A 277 29.83 31.44 -29.46
CA ALA A 277 30.69 30.84 -30.48
C ALA A 277 31.78 30.03 -29.80
N LEU A 278 31.95 28.78 -30.20
CA LEU A 278 33.01 27.88 -29.75
C LEU A 278 33.73 27.36 -30.99
N GLY A 279 35.04 27.54 -31.06
CA GLY A 279 35.82 27.18 -32.24
C GLY A 279 37.11 26.46 -31.92
N GLU A 280 37.54 25.67 -32.89
CA GLU A 280 38.80 24.94 -32.95
C GLU A 280 39.34 24.99 -34.39
N GLU A 281 40.59 25.43 -34.56
CA GLU A 281 41.24 25.59 -35.87
C GLU A 281 40.39 26.37 -36.90
N HIS A 282 39.74 25.65 -37.82
CA HIS A 282 38.95 26.15 -38.95
C HIS A 282 37.46 25.83 -38.83
N VAL A 283 37.00 25.32 -37.69
CA VAL A 283 35.59 24.97 -37.43
C VAL A 283 35.10 25.76 -36.22
N GLN A 284 33.91 26.34 -36.36
CA GLN A 284 33.25 27.06 -35.27
C GLN A 284 31.78 26.64 -35.20
N ILE A 285 31.29 26.40 -34.00
CA ILE A 285 29.86 26.27 -33.73
C ILE A 285 29.28 27.54 -33.14
N ILE A 286 28.04 27.87 -33.47
CA ILE A 286 27.31 29.00 -32.89
C ILE A 286 25.96 28.55 -32.32
N ILE A 287 25.68 28.96 -31.09
CA ILE A 287 24.45 28.65 -30.35
C ILE A 287 23.82 29.97 -29.87
N PRO A 288 22.54 30.25 -30.19
CA PRO A 288 21.86 31.42 -29.68
C PRO A 288 21.53 31.26 -28.19
N ILE A 289 21.75 32.31 -27.42
CA ILE A 289 21.52 32.34 -25.97
C ILE A 289 20.84 33.65 -25.56
N TYR A 290 20.21 33.64 -24.39
CA TYR A 290 19.74 34.83 -23.69
C TYR A 290 20.54 34.99 -22.39
N HIS A 291 20.85 36.24 -22.03
CA HIS A 291 21.55 36.57 -20.79
C HIS A 291 20.76 37.65 -20.04
N ASP A 292 20.41 37.38 -18.78
CA ASP A 292 19.68 38.31 -17.92
C ASP A 292 20.58 39.17 -17.01
N GLY A 293 21.90 38.99 -17.12
CA GLY A 293 22.92 39.63 -16.27
C GLY A 293 23.57 38.66 -15.28
N LEU A 294 22.87 37.60 -14.88
CA LEU A 294 23.36 36.56 -13.96
C LEU A 294 23.53 35.22 -14.68
N ASN A 295 22.46 34.74 -15.31
CA ASN A 295 22.36 33.39 -15.88
C ASN A 295 22.20 33.41 -17.40
N TYR A 296 22.74 32.38 -18.04
CA TYR A 296 22.58 32.13 -19.48
C TYR A 296 21.44 31.13 -19.72
N TYR A 297 20.64 31.39 -20.75
CA TYR A 297 19.50 30.55 -21.12
C TYR A 297 19.67 30.14 -22.58
N ILE A 298 19.73 28.85 -22.86
CA ILE A 298 19.83 28.34 -24.23
C ILE A 298 18.56 28.70 -24.99
N GLN A 299 18.69 29.17 -26.23
CA GLN A 299 17.55 29.45 -27.10
C GLN A 299 17.42 28.37 -28.17
N ALA A 300 16.18 28.06 -28.58
CA ALA A 300 15.97 27.24 -29.76
C ALA A 300 16.51 27.95 -31.01
N LEU A 301 17.31 27.25 -31.81
CA LEU A 301 17.69 27.73 -33.13
C LEU A 301 16.50 27.66 -34.08
N SER A 302 16.09 28.79 -34.65
CA SER A 302 14.94 28.86 -35.57
C SER A 302 15.09 27.88 -36.74
N ASN A 303 14.01 27.22 -37.14
CA ASN A 303 13.97 26.31 -38.29
C ASN A 303 14.17 27.03 -39.64
N GLU A 304 14.23 28.37 -39.64
CA GLU A 304 14.45 29.17 -40.85
C GLU A 304 15.92 29.52 -41.08
N ILE A 305 16.80 29.24 -40.12
CA ILE A 305 18.23 29.59 -40.19
C ILE A 305 19.02 28.42 -40.80
N PRO A 306 19.86 28.63 -41.81
CA PRO A 306 20.77 27.59 -42.31
C PRO A 306 21.66 27.00 -41.22
N ARG A 307 21.85 25.67 -41.20
CA ARG A 307 22.71 25.03 -40.19
C ARG A 307 24.18 25.00 -40.58
N ILE A 308 24.50 25.13 -41.87
CA ILE A 308 25.88 25.19 -42.37
C ILE A 308 26.16 26.58 -42.93
N HIS A 309 27.30 27.14 -42.52
CA HIS A 309 27.80 28.44 -42.95
C HIS A 309 29.18 28.26 -43.58
N LEU A 310 29.37 28.87 -44.75
CA LEU A 310 30.68 29.04 -45.39
C LEU A 310 30.94 30.54 -45.42
N ASP A 311 31.41 31.07 -44.29
CA ASP A 311 31.32 32.49 -43.90
C ASP A 311 29.87 32.99 -43.73
N PHE A 312 29.07 32.82 -44.77
CA PHE A 312 27.68 33.24 -44.87
C PHE A 312 26.71 32.05 -44.76
N PRO A 313 25.44 32.28 -44.37
CA PRO A 313 24.43 31.23 -44.29
C PRO A 313 24.23 30.52 -45.64
N MET A 314 24.37 29.19 -45.67
CA MET A 314 24.13 28.38 -46.87
C MET A 314 22.66 27.95 -46.94
N VAL A 315 21.84 28.82 -47.52
CA VAL A 315 20.40 28.60 -47.76
C VAL A 315 20.17 27.24 -48.42
N GLY A 316 19.31 26.41 -47.84
CA GLY A 316 19.08 25.01 -48.26
C GLY A 316 19.44 23.98 -47.19
N THR A 317 20.17 24.37 -46.14
CA THR A 317 20.65 23.50 -45.04
C THR A 317 19.87 23.66 -43.72
N GLU A 318 18.71 24.31 -43.75
CA GLU A 318 17.86 24.52 -42.58
C GLU A 318 17.33 23.20 -41.99
N ASP A 319 17.01 22.23 -42.85
CA ASP A 319 16.43 20.93 -42.50
C ASP A 319 17.44 19.91 -41.98
N LEU A 320 18.70 20.30 -41.75
CA LEU A 320 19.68 19.47 -41.03
C LEU A 320 19.30 19.25 -39.56
N ASN A 321 18.39 20.05 -39.02
CA ASN A 321 17.80 19.89 -37.68
C ASN A 321 18.84 19.76 -36.55
N MET A 322 20.02 20.39 -36.71
CA MET A 322 21.02 20.51 -35.66
C MET A 322 20.66 21.67 -34.72
N PRO A 323 20.89 21.56 -33.40
CA PRO A 323 20.61 22.63 -32.43
C PRO A 323 21.64 23.78 -32.44
N PHE A 324 22.63 23.72 -33.32
CA PHE A 324 23.70 24.70 -33.50
C PHE A 324 23.97 24.94 -34.99
N ILE A 325 24.68 26.03 -35.27
CA ILE A 325 25.21 26.34 -36.61
C ILE A 325 26.66 25.89 -36.68
N VAL A 326 27.08 25.35 -37.81
CA VAL A 326 28.48 25.03 -38.12
C VAL A 326 29.02 26.01 -39.15
N ASN A 327 30.10 26.70 -38.82
CA ASN A 327 30.83 27.55 -39.75
C ASN A 327 32.22 26.99 -40.00
N SER A 328 32.60 26.90 -41.28
CA SER A 328 33.99 26.65 -41.68
C SER A 328 34.28 27.27 -43.04
N THR A 329 35.44 27.92 -43.17
CA THR A 329 35.93 28.44 -44.46
C THR A 329 36.40 27.33 -45.41
N LEU A 330 36.52 26.10 -44.92
CA LEU A 330 37.03 24.94 -45.65
C LEU A 330 35.93 24.07 -46.28
N PHE A 331 34.64 24.38 -46.04
CA PHE A 331 33.56 23.63 -46.66
C PHE A 331 33.59 23.71 -48.18
N GLU A 332 33.35 22.57 -48.83
CA GLU A 332 33.22 22.47 -50.28
C GLU A 332 31.74 22.24 -50.65
N PRO A 333 31.04 23.28 -51.11
CA PRO A 333 29.60 23.23 -51.36
C PRO A 333 29.25 22.48 -52.65
N THR A 334 28.02 22.00 -52.73
CA THR A 334 27.41 21.49 -53.97
C THR A 334 27.33 22.58 -55.06
N GLU A 335 27.10 22.20 -56.32
CA GLU A 335 26.64 23.11 -57.38
C GLU A 335 25.14 22.85 -57.57
N PRO A 336 24.25 23.54 -56.83
CA PRO A 336 24.04 24.98 -56.91
C PRO A 336 24.34 25.78 -55.62
N ARG A 337 25.13 25.28 -54.67
CA ARG A 337 25.50 25.92 -53.38
C ARG A 337 24.35 25.92 -52.35
N ASP A 338 23.67 24.79 -52.26
CA ASP A 338 22.51 24.57 -51.38
C ASP A 338 22.77 23.50 -50.29
N GLY A 339 24.00 22.95 -50.25
CA GLY A 339 24.43 21.94 -49.31
C GLY A 339 25.94 21.65 -49.42
N ILE A 340 26.40 20.69 -48.63
CA ILE A 340 27.76 20.13 -48.67
C ILE A 340 27.65 18.62 -48.82
N SER A 341 28.51 17.96 -49.61
CA SER A 341 28.44 16.50 -49.74
C SER A 341 28.78 15.84 -48.40
N LEU A 342 27.80 15.15 -47.79
CA LEU A 342 27.92 14.34 -46.57
C LEU A 342 27.71 12.86 -46.92
N ILE A 343 28.41 12.42 -47.95
CA ILE A 343 28.43 11.04 -48.43
C ILE A 343 29.86 10.56 -48.21
N ASP A 344 30.02 9.61 -47.29
CA ASP A 344 31.33 9.08 -46.91
C ASP A 344 31.81 8.11 -47.99
N ASP A 345 32.43 8.69 -49.01
CA ASP A 345 32.98 8.01 -50.18
C ASP A 345 34.51 8.11 -50.14
N ASP A 346 35.17 6.95 -50.05
CA ASP A 346 36.62 6.83 -49.99
C ASP A 346 37.33 7.38 -51.24
N ASP A 347 36.63 7.49 -52.36
CA ASP A 347 37.19 8.04 -53.60
C ASP A 347 36.93 9.56 -53.73
N ASN A 348 36.17 10.18 -52.82
CA ASN A 348 35.81 11.59 -52.85
C ASN A 348 36.43 12.39 -51.68
N GLU A 349 37.63 12.94 -51.93
CA GLU A 349 38.37 13.76 -50.96
C GLU A 349 37.59 14.97 -50.43
N PHE A 350 36.76 15.62 -51.27
CA PHE A 350 35.96 16.77 -50.84
C PHE A 350 34.84 16.37 -49.87
N ALA A 351 34.20 15.23 -50.11
CA ALA A 351 33.17 14.72 -49.23
C ALA A 351 33.76 14.30 -47.86
N ARG A 352 34.93 13.65 -47.86
CA ARG A 352 35.66 13.31 -46.62
C ARG A 352 36.02 14.54 -45.79
N LEU A 353 36.50 15.61 -46.44
CA LEU A 353 36.77 16.88 -45.76
C LEU A 353 35.49 17.43 -45.09
N ASN A 354 34.39 17.52 -45.84
CA ASN A 354 33.12 18.01 -45.30
C ASN A 354 32.62 17.16 -44.12
N CYS A 355 32.67 15.83 -44.25
CA CYS A 355 32.32 14.88 -43.19
C CYS A 355 33.17 15.10 -41.93
N SER A 356 34.49 15.25 -42.08
CA SER A 356 35.42 15.51 -40.99
C SER A 356 35.15 16.84 -40.29
N LEU A 357 34.86 17.91 -41.04
CA LEU A 357 34.55 19.23 -40.45
C LEU A 357 33.24 19.19 -39.64
N VAL A 358 32.22 18.45 -40.11
CA VAL A 358 30.97 18.27 -39.36
C VAL A 358 31.19 17.42 -38.10
N GLN A 359 32.00 16.36 -38.15
CA GLN A 359 32.37 15.57 -36.97
C GLN A 359 33.09 16.43 -35.91
N LYS A 360 34.08 17.24 -36.32
CA LYS A 360 34.73 18.21 -35.41
C LYS A 360 33.72 19.16 -34.76
N ALA A 361 32.72 19.63 -35.53
CA ALA A 361 31.66 20.48 -35.00
C ALA A 361 30.78 19.75 -33.97
N VAL A 362 30.51 18.46 -34.17
CA VAL A 362 29.82 17.59 -33.21
C VAL A 362 30.64 17.45 -31.92
N ASP A 363 31.96 17.28 -32.01
CA ASP A 363 32.84 17.18 -30.84
C ASP A 363 32.88 18.49 -30.04
N LEU A 364 32.93 19.64 -30.71
CA LEU A 364 32.78 20.96 -30.09
C LEU A 364 31.43 21.09 -29.37
N TYR A 365 30.36 20.64 -30.02
CA TYR A 365 29.02 20.69 -29.45
C TYR A 365 28.88 19.80 -28.22
N ASN A 366 29.44 18.59 -28.25
CA ASN A 366 29.47 17.66 -27.11
C ASN A 366 30.31 18.21 -25.95
N SER A 367 31.40 18.91 -26.25
CA SER A 367 32.21 19.60 -25.24
C SER A 367 31.42 20.72 -24.56
N PHE A 368 30.68 21.51 -25.35
CA PHE A 368 29.79 22.54 -24.80
C PHE A 368 28.62 21.95 -24.00
N LEU A 369 27.95 20.91 -24.51
CA LEU A 369 26.89 20.18 -23.82
C LEU A 369 27.36 19.74 -22.41
N THR A 370 28.51 19.08 -22.36
CA THR A 370 29.11 18.60 -21.10
C THR A 370 29.42 19.76 -20.16
N TYR A 371 30.00 20.85 -20.68
CA TYR A 371 30.27 22.05 -19.91
C TYR A 371 28.99 22.67 -19.34
N ALA A 372 27.97 22.90 -20.17
CA ALA A 372 26.71 23.50 -19.74
C ALA A 372 25.97 22.64 -18.71
N GLY A 373 26.00 21.31 -18.85
CA GLY A 373 25.40 20.39 -17.88
C GLY A 373 25.99 20.51 -16.47
N HIS A 374 27.32 20.66 -16.37
CA HIS A 374 28.04 20.74 -15.08
C HIS A 374 28.10 22.14 -14.47
N ASN A 375 27.61 23.19 -15.16
CA ASN A 375 27.66 24.57 -14.69
C ASN A 375 26.24 25.13 -14.47
N SER A 376 25.95 25.54 -13.23
CA SER A 376 24.60 25.94 -12.80
C SER A 376 24.11 27.29 -13.36
N ASP A 377 25.00 28.11 -13.93
CA ASP A 377 24.64 29.38 -14.58
C ASP A 377 23.99 29.21 -15.96
N TRP A 378 23.94 27.98 -16.50
CA TRP A 378 23.32 27.66 -17.80
C TRP A 378 21.96 26.98 -17.64
N ASN A 379 20.90 27.53 -18.22
CA ASN A 379 19.52 27.08 -18.03
C ASN A 379 18.84 26.76 -19.39
N ASP A 380 17.63 26.20 -19.33
CA ASP A 380 16.85 25.75 -20.49
C ASP A 380 17.60 24.75 -21.40
N LEU A 381 18.41 23.88 -20.77
CA LEU A 381 19.29 22.93 -21.47
C LEU A 381 18.55 21.93 -22.36
N TYR A 382 17.24 21.72 -22.15
CA TYR A 382 16.40 20.90 -23.03
C TYR A 382 16.42 21.36 -24.49
N HIS A 383 16.74 22.62 -24.79
CA HIS A 383 16.95 23.10 -26.16
C HIS A 383 18.12 22.42 -26.87
N LEU A 384 19.12 21.96 -26.13
CA LEU A 384 20.29 21.27 -26.66
C LEU A 384 19.98 19.82 -27.09
N ALA A 385 18.84 19.26 -26.65
CA ALA A 385 18.36 17.95 -27.07
C ALA A 385 17.55 17.98 -28.39
N ARG A 386 17.36 19.17 -29.00
CA ARG A 386 16.57 19.36 -30.24
C ARG A 386 17.33 18.93 -31.50
N ILE A 387 17.61 17.63 -31.60
CA ILE A 387 18.23 17.00 -32.77
C ILE A 387 17.29 15.98 -33.43
N LYS A 388 17.18 16.04 -34.76
CA LYS A 388 16.36 15.12 -35.57
C LYS A 388 17.07 14.75 -36.85
N SER A 389 16.65 13.65 -37.48
CA SER A 389 17.15 13.31 -38.82
C SER A 389 16.75 14.36 -39.85
N PRO A 390 17.64 14.68 -40.81
CA PRO A 390 17.29 15.55 -41.91
C PRO A 390 16.28 14.92 -42.86
N GLY A 391 15.65 15.76 -43.70
CA GLY A 391 14.89 15.27 -44.85
C GLY A 391 15.77 14.49 -45.83
N LYS A 392 15.14 13.70 -46.71
CA LYS A 392 15.88 13.01 -47.79
C LYS A 392 16.46 14.06 -48.76
N ARG A 393 17.78 14.04 -48.93
CA ARG A 393 18.54 14.91 -49.84
C ARG A 393 19.57 14.07 -50.59
N ASP A 394 19.83 14.41 -51.84
CA ASP A 394 20.77 13.66 -52.69
C ASP A 394 22.24 13.79 -52.24
N TRP A 395 22.54 14.80 -51.41
CA TRP A 395 23.88 15.09 -50.90
C TRP A 395 24.12 14.61 -49.46
N ILE A 396 23.15 13.93 -48.83
CA ILE A 396 23.26 13.41 -47.45
C ILE A 396 23.11 11.90 -47.44
N ASP A 397 24.13 11.17 -46.99
CA ASP A 397 23.95 9.79 -46.54
C ASP A 397 23.28 9.78 -45.16
N GLN A 398 22.04 9.30 -45.11
CA GLN A 398 21.23 9.22 -43.89
C GLN A 398 21.84 8.29 -42.83
N ASN A 399 22.50 7.20 -43.25
CA ASN A 399 23.15 6.28 -42.33
C ASN A 399 24.39 6.91 -41.72
N TRP A 400 25.19 7.59 -42.55
CA TRP A 400 26.34 8.35 -42.07
C TRP A 400 25.91 9.43 -41.09
N PHE A 401 24.92 10.25 -41.43
CA PHE A 401 24.46 11.34 -40.56
C PHE A 401 23.89 10.82 -39.24
N LYS A 402 23.11 9.73 -39.27
CA LYS A 402 22.60 9.10 -38.05
C LYS A 402 23.73 8.58 -37.16
N THR A 403 24.76 7.97 -37.75
CA THR A 403 25.86 7.34 -37.02
C THR A 403 26.86 8.35 -36.47
N ASN A 404 27.18 9.40 -37.23
CA ASN A 404 28.26 10.33 -36.94
C ASN A 404 27.81 11.68 -36.37
N VAL A 405 26.52 12.03 -36.50
CA VAL A 405 25.98 13.29 -35.98
C VAL A 405 24.93 13.03 -34.90
N ILE A 406 23.87 12.29 -35.23
CA ILE A 406 22.76 12.08 -34.28
C ILE A 406 23.19 11.22 -33.10
N LYS A 407 23.77 10.05 -33.35
CA LYS A 407 24.13 9.10 -32.29
C LYS A 407 25.11 9.72 -31.26
N PRO A 408 26.23 10.36 -31.66
CA PRO A 408 27.16 10.94 -30.69
C PRO A 408 26.50 12.02 -29.82
N ILE A 409 25.75 12.93 -30.44
CA ILE A 409 25.04 14.00 -29.71
C ILE A 409 24.01 13.40 -28.75
N ARG A 410 23.21 12.43 -29.21
CA ARG A 410 22.22 11.77 -28.36
C ARG A 410 22.88 11.09 -27.17
N THR A 411 23.95 10.33 -27.40
CA THR A 411 24.69 9.64 -26.34
C THR A 411 25.23 10.64 -25.31
N THR A 412 25.81 11.76 -25.74
CA THR A 412 26.28 12.80 -24.80
C THR A 412 25.14 13.43 -24.01
N VAL A 413 24.01 13.76 -24.65
CA VAL A 413 22.82 14.31 -23.96
C VAL A 413 22.27 13.34 -22.92
N LEU A 414 22.27 12.04 -23.20
CA LEU A 414 21.74 11.02 -22.28
C LEU A 414 22.56 10.90 -20.99
N HIS A 415 23.89 11.02 -21.10
CA HIS A 415 24.82 10.85 -19.97
C HIS A 415 25.21 12.16 -19.27
N THR A 416 24.88 13.31 -19.87
CA THR A 416 25.19 14.61 -19.27
C THR A 416 24.07 15.03 -18.31
N PRO A 417 24.38 15.56 -17.11
CA PRO A 417 23.38 16.12 -16.20
C PRO A 417 22.67 17.33 -16.80
N MET A 418 21.53 17.11 -17.46
CA MET A 418 20.79 18.15 -18.21
C MET A 418 19.39 18.42 -17.67
N VAL A 419 18.82 17.49 -16.90
CA VAL A 419 17.45 17.61 -16.40
C VAL A 419 17.50 18.24 -15.00
N ASP A 420 16.97 19.46 -14.87
CA ASP A 420 16.77 20.07 -13.56
C ASP A 420 15.62 19.36 -12.82
N ILE A 421 15.92 18.78 -11.66
CA ILE A 421 14.97 18.03 -10.84
C ILE A 421 14.49 18.88 -9.63
N PRO A 422 13.35 18.55 -8.99
CA PRO A 422 12.79 19.35 -7.90
C PRO A 422 13.70 19.61 -6.68
N SER A 423 14.76 18.82 -6.48
CA SER A 423 15.77 19.06 -5.42
C SER A 423 16.67 20.26 -5.71
N GLY A 424 16.68 20.78 -6.94
CA GLY A 424 17.58 21.84 -7.41
C GLY A 424 18.90 21.34 -8.02
N GLU A 425 19.10 20.02 -8.07
CA GLU A 425 20.23 19.39 -8.75
C GLU A 425 19.91 19.09 -10.22
N ARG A 426 20.94 18.68 -10.98
CA ARG A 426 20.78 18.15 -12.34
C ARG A 426 21.03 16.67 -12.39
N MET A 427 20.18 15.99 -13.14
CA MET A 427 20.27 14.55 -13.37
C MET A 427 20.50 14.26 -14.86
N ALA A 428 21.36 13.28 -15.12
CA ALA A 428 21.51 12.70 -16.45
C ALA A 428 20.30 11.81 -16.78
N ILE A 429 19.92 11.71 -18.04
CA ILE A 429 18.76 10.91 -18.42
C ILE A 429 19.04 9.42 -18.17
N TRP A 430 20.26 8.97 -18.49
CA TRP A 430 20.75 7.61 -18.28
C TRP A 430 21.90 7.56 -17.28
N ASN A 431 22.08 6.40 -16.62
CA ASN A 431 23.24 6.11 -15.77
C ASN A 431 24.41 5.52 -16.58
N ASP A 432 25.51 5.19 -15.92
CA ASP A 432 26.73 4.65 -16.55
C ASP A 432 26.54 3.26 -17.21
N ILE A 433 25.39 2.61 -17.00
CA ILE A 433 25.01 1.32 -17.60
C ILE A 433 23.85 1.44 -18.58
N ASP A 434 23.60 2.65 -19.12
CA ASP A 434 22.58 2.96 -20.12
C ASP A 434 21.11 2.72 -19.65
N GLU A 435 20.85 2.78 -18.34
CA GLU A 435 19.48 2.67 -17.78
C GLU A 435 18.87 4.03 -17.46
N SER A 436 17.56 4.16 -17.65
CA SER A 436 16.83 5.41 -17.43
C SER A 436 16.77 5.80 -15.95
N GLN A 437 17.25 7.00 -15.64
CA GLN A 437 17.19 7.61 -14.30
C GLN A 437 16.06 8.64 -14.18
N VAL A 438 15.64 9.23 -15.30
CA VAL A 438 14.62 10.28 -15.33
C VAL A 438 13.32 9.74 -15.96
N PHE A 439 12.22 10.01 -15.29
CA PHE A 439 10.87 9.62 -15.67
C PHE A 439 10.12 10.81 -16.25
N PHE A 440 10.09 10.90 -17.58
CA PHE A 440 9.38 11.96 -18.30
C PHE A 440 7.87 11.66 -18.38
N PRO A 441 6.99 12.47 -17.76
CA PRO A 441 5.54 12.26 -17.81
C PRO A 441 5.00 12.40 -19.25
N SER A 442 4.32 11.37 -19.75
CA SER A 442 3.83 11.33 -21.13
C SER A 442 2.32 11.10 -21.20
N ALA A 443 1.61 12.02 -21.86
CA ALA A 443 0.19 11.95 -22.16
C ALA A 443 -0.19 12.96 -23.26
N GLY A 444 -1.37 12.79 -23.85
CA GLY A 444 -1.86 13.62 -24.96
C GLY A 444 -2.13 15.08 -24.59
N THR A 445 -2.38 15.41 -23.32
CA THR A 445 -2.66 16.78 -22.88
C THR A 445 -1.77 17.19 -21.71
N SER A 446 -1.44 18.49 -21.63
CA SER A 446 -0.63 19.06 -20.53
C SER A 446 -1.27 18.83 -19.15
N ALA A 447 -2.61 18.96 -19.06
CA ALA A 447 -3.33 18.72 -17.80
C ALA A 447 -3.16 17.29 -17.27
N ILE A 448 -3.22 16.29 -18.16
CA ILE A 448 -3.02 14.88 -17.79
C ILE A 448 -1.56 14.63 -17.45
N ARG A 449 -0.61 15.18 -18.23
CA ARG A 449 0.83 15.09 -17.93
C ARG A 449 1.17 15.65 -16.56
N LYS A 450 0.56 16.78 -16.16
CA LYS A 450 0.73 17.35 -14.83
C LYS A 450 0.26 16.42 -13.72
N GLN A 451 -0.88 15.75 -13.90
CA GLN A 451 -1.36 14.77 -12.91
C GLN A 451 -0.44 13.53 -12.83
N ILE A 452 0.03 13.02 -13.98
CA ILE A 452 1.04 11.95 -14.02
C ILE A 452 2.31 12.40 -13.30
N TRP A 453 2.77 13.63 -13.55
CA TRP A 453 3.94 14.20 -12.90
C TRP A 453 3.79 14.28 -11.38
N LEU A 454 2.63 14.70 -10.87
CA LEU A 454 2.36 14.75 -9.42
C LEU A 454 2.47 13.38 -8.77
N LEU A 455 1.97 12.32 -9.44
CA LEU A 455 2.09 10.95 -8.96
C LEU A 455 3.54 10.44 -9.09
N ALA A 456 4.18 10.67 -10.23
CA ALA A 456 5.57 10.29 -10.47
C ALA A 456 6.53 10.94 -9.47
N LYS A 457 6.31 12.21 -9.12
CA LYS A 457 7.08 12.94 -8.11
C LYS A 457 6.95 12.33 -6.72
N LYS A 458 5.78 11.79 -6.35
CA LYS A 458 5.60 11.10 -5.07
C LYS A 458 6.37 9.77 -5.03
N LEU A 459 6.37 9.03 -6.13
CA LEU A 459 7.10 7.76 -6.24
C LEU A 459 8.62 7.95 -6.35
N TYR A 460 9.04 8.95 -7.13
CA TYR A 460 10.45 9.18 -7.46
C TYR A 460 10.79 10.68 -7.40
N PRO A 461 10.89 11.28 -6.19
CA PRO A 461 11.05 12.72 -6.01
C PRO A 461 12.27 13.33 -6.72
N SER A 462 13.34 12.54 -6.86
CA SER A 462 14.61 12.96 -7.47
C SER A 462 14.77 12.53 -8.92
N SER A 463 13.79 11.86 -9.52
CA SER A 463 13.89 11.26 -10.86
C SER A 463 12.86 11.82 -11.83
N VAL A 464 12.29 12.98 -11.54
CA VAL A 464 11.34 13.65 -12.43
C VAL A 464 11.84 15.04 -12.78
N PRO A 465 11.57 15.56 -13.99
CA PRO A 465 11.88 16.96 -14.32
C PRO A 465 11.13 17.92 -13.40
N THR A 466 11.64 19.14 -13.23
CA THR A 466 10.89 20.24 -12.60
C THR A 466 9.60 20.54 -13.38
N GLU A 467 8.53 20.92 -12.66
CA GLU A 467 7.17 21.10 -13.23
C GLU A 467 7.16 21.97 -14.50
N ASP A 468 7.83 23.13 -14.44
CA ASP A 468 7.90 24.10 -15.53
C ASP A 468 8.55 23.56 -16.82
N TYR A 469 9.29 22.46 -16.72
CA TYR A 469 10.03 21.85 -17.81
C TYR A 469 9.42 20.54 -18.32
N VAL A 470 8.37 20.01 -17.67
CA VAL A 470 7.72 18.74 -18.09
C VAL A 470 7.26 18.82 -19.54
N ASP A 471 6.46 19.84 -19.88
CA ASP A 471 5.94 19.99 -21.25
C ASP A 471 7.05 20.27 -22.26
N LYS A 472 8.09 21.00 -21.84
CA LYS A 472 9.22 21.35 -22.69
C LYS A 472 10.08 20.13 -23.05
N TRP A 473 10.30 19.23 -22.08
CA TRP A 473 11.01 17.98 -22.30
C TRP A 473 10.22 17.03 -23.21
N VAL A 474 8.90 16.94 -23.06
CA VAL A 474 8.05 16.10 -23.91
C VAL A 474 8.11 16.49 -25.39
N GLU A 475 8.33 17.77 -25.71
CA GLU A 475 8.51 18.22 -27.10
C GLU A 475 9.83 17.75 -27.74
N VAL A 476 10.87 17.50 -26.94
CA VAL A 476 12.24 17.30 -27.42
C VAL A 476 12.77 15.90 -27.17
N ILE A 477 12.27 15.22 -26.15
CA ILE A 477 12.69 13.87 -25.76
C ILE A 477 12.31 12.86 -26.85
N TRP A 478 13.15 11.85 -27.01
CA TRP A 478 13.00 10.89 -28.11
C TRP A 478 12.11 9.71 -27.71
N SER A 479 11.49 9.07 -28.70
CA SER A 479 10.55 7.97 -28.48
C SER A 479 11.19 6.71 -27.87
N ASP A 480 12.50 6.55 -28.05
CA ASP A 480 13.31 5.48 -27.49
C ASP A 480 13.75 5.75 -26.04
N CYS A 481 13.55 6.96 -25.52
CA CYS A 481 13.71 7.26 -24.10
C CYS A 481 12.49 6.75 -23.31
N PHE A 482 12.71 6.37 -22.06
CA PHE A 482 11.65 5.89 -21.20
C PHE A 482 10.60 6.98 -20.94
N GLN A 483 9.34 6.66 -21.21
CA GLN A 483 8.20 7.54 -21.00
C GLN A 483 7.37 7.03 -19.83
N PHE A 484 7.13 7.89 -18.84
CA PHE A 484 6.32 7.56 -17.68
C PHE A 484 4.85 7.84 -17.99
N THR A 485 4.09 6.77 -18.26
CA THR A 485 2.68 6.83 -18.68
C THR A 485 1.74 6.35 -17.58
N ILE A 486 0.42 6.43 -17.81
CA ILE A 486 -0.57 5.82 -16.91
C ILE A 486 -0.39 4.30 -16.86
N SER A 487 -0.02 3.65 -17.97
CA SER A 487 0.28 2.22 -17.99
C SER A 487 1.46 1.87 -17.09
N THR A 488 2.53 2.67 -17.14
CA THR A 488 3.68 2.52 -16.23
C THR A 488 3.26 2.71 -14.78
N LEU A 489 2.42 3.70 -14.46
CA LEU A 489 1.86 3.88 -13.12
C LEU A 489 1.08 2.64 -12.65
N SER A 490 0.24 2.06 -13.52
CA SER A 490 -0.49 0.83 -13.22
C SER A 490 0.45 -0.34 -12.94
N GLU A 491 1.53 -0.47 -13.70
CA GLU A 491 2.55 -1.53 -13.51
C GLU A 491 3.29 -1.37 -12.18
N VAL A 492 3.64 -0.14 -11.80
CA VAL A 492 4.28 0.14 -10.50
C VAL A 492 3.34 -0.24 -9.35
N ILE A 493 2.07 0.18 -9.40
CA ILE A 493 1.08 -0.15 -8.37
C ILE A 493 0.88 -1.67 -8.30
N GLN A 494 0.70 -2.33 -9.44
CA GLN A 494 0.55 -3.79 -9.50
C GLN A 494 1.76 -4.53 -8.94
N THR A 495 2.97 -4.04 -9.21
CA THR A 495 4.22 -4.65 -8.72
C THR A 495 4.35 -4.52 -7.20
N ALA A 496 3.90 -3.42 -6.60
CA ALA A 496 3.82 -3.29 -5.15
C ALA A 496 2.84 -4.32 -4.54
N GLY A 497 1.75 -4.63 -5.24
CA GLY A 497 0.85 -5.74 -4.91
C GLY A 497 -0.09 -5.50 -3.73
N ASN A 498 0.24 -4.62 -2.78
CA ASN A 498 -0.63 -4.21 -1.67
C ASN A 498 -0.34 -2.78 -1.17
N ILE A 499 -1.18 -2.26 -0.27
CA ILE A 499 -1.07 -0.90 0.29
C ILE A 499 0.22 -0.72 1.11
N GLU A 500 0.63 -1.72 1.89
CA GLU A 500 1.82 -1.65 2.75
C GLU A 500 3.10 -1.48 1.90
N GLU A 501 3.27 -2.31 0.88
CA GLU A 501 4.39 -2.24 -0.06
C GLU A 501 4.37 -0.94 -0.89
N LEU A 502 3.17 -0.46 -1.25
CA LEU A 502 3.03 0.84 -1.92
C LEU A 502 3.42 1.99 -0.98
N ALA A 503 3.07 1.93 0.30
CA ALA A 503 3.45 2.91 1.30
C ALA A 503 4.98 2.90 1.52
N ALA A 504 5.60 1.72 1.57
CA ALA A 504 7.04 1.55 1.64
C ALA A 504 7.74 2.17 0.41
N LEU A 505 7.20 1.95 -0.79
CA LEU A 505 7.71 2.56 -2.03
C LEU A 505 7.62 4.09 -2.01
N LEU A 506 6.54 4.64 -1.46
CA LEU A 506 6.33 6.08 -1.27
C LEU A 506 7.16 6.66 -0.10
N GLN A 507 7.79 5.81 0.70
CA GLN A 507 8.46 6.17 1.96
C GLN A 507 7.53 6.95 2.91
N ASP A 508 6.27 6.53 2.98
CA ASP A 508 5.22 7.17 3.77
C ASP A 508 4.31 6.10 4.43
N ASN A 509 3.21 6.52 5.05
CA ASN A 509 2.25 5.64 5.71
C ASN A 509 1.13 5.15 4.77
N GLU A 510 0.37 4.14 5.22
CA GLU A 510 -0.74 3.55 4.43
C GLU A 510 -1.83 4.57 4.05
N ALA A 511 -2.09 5.59 4.88
CA ALA A 511 -3.08 6.61 4.54
C ALA A 511 -2.60 7.46 3.34
N ALA A 512 -1.31 7.78 3.28
CA ALA A 512 -0.71 8.46 2.14
C ALA A 512 -0.74 7.58 0.87
N ALA A 513 -0.55 6.26 1.00
CA ALA A 513 -0.70 5.32 -0.11
C ALA A 513 -2.15 5.26 -0.63
N ILE A 514 -3.15 5.30 0.26
CA ILE A 514 -4.57 5.39 -0.13
C ILE A 514 -4.84 6.72 -0.84
N ASP A 515 -4.32 7.85 -0.35
CA ASP A 515 -4.47 9.15 -1.00
C ASP A 515 -3.80 9.19 -2.38
N PHE A 516 -2.66 8.51 -2.54
CA PHE A 516 -2.01 8.29 -3.83
C PHE A 516 -2.91 7.50 -4.77
N LEU A 517 -3.48 6.38 -4.32
CA LEU A 517 -4.42 5.57 -5.12
C LEU A 517 -5.65 6.36 -5.53
N ASN A 518 -6.23 7.16 -4.63
CA ASN A 518 -7.37 8.02 -4.93
C ASN A 518 -7.03 9.08 -6.00
N SER A 519 -5.82 9.65 -5.93
CA SER A 519 -5.31 10.57 -6.96
C SER A 519 -5.12 9.85 -8.31
N TYR A 520 -4.63 8.62 -8.29
CA TYR A 520 -4.50 7.76 -9.47
C TYR A 520 -5.87 7.41 -10.08
N TYR A 521 -6.87 7.04 -9.28
CA TYR A 521 -8.23 6.78 -9.79
C TYR A 521 -8.87 8.05 -10.35
N SER A 522 -8.67 9.21 -9.72
CA SER A 522 -9.12 10.49 -10.27
C SER A 522 -8.50 10.78 -11.65
N LEU A 523 -7.21 10.48 -11.83
CA LEU A 523 -6.52 10.57 -13.12
C LEU A 523 -7.15 9.64 -14.16
N LEU A 524 -7.42 8.37 -13.81
CA LEU A 524 -8.09 7.43 -14.71
C LEU A 524 -9.46 7.91 -15.17
N ASN A 525 -10.26 8.45 -14.25
CA ASN A 525 -11.59 8.98 -14.55
C ASN A 525 -11.52 10.23 -15.45
N THR A 526 -10.48 11.06 -15.27
CA THR A 526 -10.27 12.28 -16.07
C THR A 526 -9.82 11.95 -17.49
N GLU A 527 -8.93 10.96 -17.65
CA GLU A 527 -8.37 10.58 -18.95
C GLU A 527 -9.31 9.67 -19.77
N ALA A 528 -10.05 8.78 -19.10
CA ALA A 528 -11.14 7.95 -19.63
C ALA A 528 -10.78 6.88 -20.71
N ILE A 529 -9.52 6.74 -21.11
CA ILE A 529 -9.07 5.69 -22.04
C ILE A 529 -8.45 4.53 -21.26
N HIS A 530 -7.45 4.79 -20.43
CA HIS A 530 -6.71 3.77 -19.65
C HIS A 530 -7.58 3.08 -18.61
N ILE A 531 -8.65 3.75 -18.15
CA ILE A 531 -9.65 3.14 -17.26
C ILE A 531 -10.26 1.86 -17.85
N LYS A 532 -10.34 1.75 -19.18
CA LYS A 532 -10.84 0.55 -19.87
C LYS A 532 -9.95 -0.66 -19.60
N GLU A 533 -8.64 -0.47 -19.50
CA GLU A 533 -7.70 -1.55 -19.21
C GLU A 533 -7.89 -2.09 -17.78
N ILE A 534 -8.26 -1.21 -16.84
CA ILE A 534 -8.63 -1.61 -15.48
C ILE A 534 -9.95 -2.37 -15.48
N LEU A 535 -10.94 -1.92 -16.26
CA LEU A 535 -12.24 -2.59 -16.39
C LEU A 535 -12.17 -3.96 -17.06
N THR A 536 -11.18 -4.18 -17.92
CA THR A 536 -10.89 -5.48 -18.56
C THR A 536 -9.90 -6.34 -17.76
N ASP A 537 -9.60 -5.98 -16.50
CA ASP A 537 -8.69 -6.71 -15.61
C ASP A 537 -7.27 -6.91 -16.18
N LYS A 538 -6.78 -5.97 -16.99
CA LYS A 538 -5.39 -6.00 -17.46
C LYS A 538 -4.41 -5.71 -16.32
N TYR A 539 -4.83 -4.91 -15.34
CA TYR A 539 -4.02 -4.51 -14.19
C TYR A 539 -4.72 -4.73 -12.86
N VAL A 540 -3.95 -5.25 -11.91
CA VAL A 540 -4.34 -5.55 -10.53
C VAL A 540 -3.96 -4.37 -9.63
N VAL A 541 -4.85 -3.38 -9.49
CA VAL A 541 -4.51 -2.08 -8.85
C VAL A 541 -5.56 -1.58 -7.84
N ILE A 542 -6.58 -2.37 -7.54
CA ILE A 542 -7.68 -1.96 -6.65
C ILE A 542 -7.55 -2.71 -5.32
N PRO A 543 -7.33 -2.04 -4.18
CA PRO A 543 -7.18 -2.73 -2.91
C PRO A 543 -8.50 -3.33 -2.42
N ASN A 544 -8.42 -4.54 -1.88
CA ASN A 544 -9.46 -5.12 -1.05
C ASN A 544 -9.39 -4.59 0.40
N GLN A 545 -10.28 -5.03 1.28
CA GLN A 545 -10.29 -4.57 2.68
C GLN A 545 -9.11 -5.07 3.52
N LEU A 546 -8.31 -6.00 3.02
CA LEU A 546 -7.03 -6.43 3.61
C LEU A 546 -5.83 -5.65 3.03
N GLY A 547 -6.07 -4.72 2.10
CA GLY A 547 -5.03 -3.92 1.45
C GLY A 547 -4.36 -4.58 0.25
N GLU A 548 -4.72 -5.82 -0.10
CA GLU A 548 -4.17 -6.49 -1.29
C GLU A 548 -4.80 -5.96 -2.57
N PHE A 549 -4.00 -5.68 -3.59
CA PHE A 549 -4.53 -5.28 -4.89
C PHE A 549 -5.16 -6.47 -5.61
N LYS A 550 -6.35 -6.26 -6.16
CA LYS A 550 -7.14 -7.22 -6.91
C LYS A 550 -7.62 -6.62 -8.23
N ASN A 551 -7.97 -7.52 -9.14
CA ASN A 551 -8.70 -7.20 -10.36
C ASN A 551 -10.11 -6.72 -10.03
N LYS A 552 -10.68 -5.88 -10.89
CA LYS A 552 -11.98 -5.27 -10.68
C LYS A 552 -13.09 -6.32 -10.59
N THR A 553 -13.04 -7.37 -11.40
CA THR A 553 -14.11 -8.40 -11.41
C THR A 553 -14.18 -9.26 -10.15
N PHE A 554 -13.10 -9.33 -9.37
CA PHE A 554 -13.07 -10.03 -8.09
C PHE A 554 -13.70 -9.22 -6.95
N LEU A 555 -13.95 -7.93 -7.17
CA LEU A 555 -14.30 -7.01 -6.10
C LEU A 555 -15.78 -6.61 -6.13
N TYR A 556 -16.34 -6.49 -4.93
CA TYR A 556 -17.68 -6.01 -4.65
C TYR A 556 -17.64 -4.80 -3.72
N VAL A 557 -18.64 -3.92 -3.83
CA VAL A 557 -18.79 -2.82 -2.87
C VAL A 557 -19.49 -3.32 -1.61
N ASP A 558 -18.87 -3.02 -0.47
CA ASP A 558 -19.42 -3.24 0.87
C ASP A 558 -20.50 -2.19 1.16
N LYS A 559 -21.74 -2.64 1.33
CA LYS A 559 -22.88 -1.79 1.70
C LYS A 559 -23.33 -2.05 3.14
N GLY A 560 -22.41 -1.86 4.07
CA GLY A 560 -22.70 -1.88 5.51
C GLY A 560 -22.79 -3.29 6.07
N ILE A 561 -21.92 -4.20 5.62
CA ILE A 561 -21.78 -5.54 6.20
C ILE A 561 -21.09 -5.40 7.56
N ASP A 562 -21.73 -5.90 8.62
CA ASP A 562 -21.19 -5.87 9.98
C ASP A 562 -19.88 -6.68 10.05
N GLU A 563 -18.90 -6.21 10.81
CA GLU A 563 -17.59 -6.86 10.92
C GLU A 563 -17.69 -8.24 11.58
N GLU A 564 -18.67 -8.43 12.48
CA GLU A 564 -18.92 -9.73 13.11
C GLU A 564 -19.43 -10.76 12.09
N VAL A 565 -20.21 -10.34 11.11
CA VAL A 565 -20.67 -11.20 10.00
C VAL A 565 -19.50 -11.62 9.13
N LYS A 566 -18.57 -10.69 8.84
CA LYS A 566 -17.36 -11.00 8.06
C LYS A 566 -16.45 -11.99 8.81
N ASN A 567 -16.28 -11.80 10.11
CA ASN A 567 -15.52 -12.71 10.96
C ASN A 567 -16.11 -14.12 10.93
N ALA A 568 -17.43 -14.24 11.12
CA ALA A 568 -18.11 -15.53 11.05
C ALA A 568 -17.94 -16.20 9.67
N CYS A 569 -18.08 -15.43 8.58
CA CYS A 569 -17.86 -15.94 7.23
C CYS A 569 -16.41 -16.40 7.01
N GLY A 570 -15.42 -15.66 7.48
CA GLY A 570 -14.00 -16.02 7.34
C GLY A 570 -13.58 -17.27 8.12
N ILE A 571 -14.38 -17.74 9.09
CA ILE A 571 -14.12 -19.00 9.81
C ILE A 571 -14.52 -20.22 8.97
N VAL A 572 -15.66 -20.12 8.26
CA VAL A 572 -16.34 -21.27 7.61
C VAL A 572 -16.27 -21.23 6.07
N SER A 573 -15.95 -20.08 5.50
CA SER A 573 -15.85 -19.82 4.06
C SER A 573 -14.71 -18.84 3.78
N VAL A 574 -14.72 -18.21 2.60
CA VAL A 574 -13.77 -17.16 2.21
C VAL A 574 -14.09 -15.87 2.99
N ASP A 575 -13.07 -15.26 3.62
CA ASP A 575 -13.23 -13.97 4.31
C ASP A 575 -13.72 -12.90 3.32
N PRO A 576 -14.89 -12.26 3.56
CA PRO A 576 -15.41 -11.20 2.70
C PRO A 576 -14.43 -10.06 2.44
N ARG A 577 -13.51 -9.78 3.37
CA ARG A 577 -12.52 -8.71 3.21
C ARG A 577 -11.59 -8.93 2.03
N THR A 578 -11.44 -10.18 1.57
CA THR A 578 -10.60 -10.53 0.41
C THR A 578 -11.21 -10.09 -0.93
N TYR A 579 -12.54 -9.98 -1.01
CA TYR A 579 -13.28 -9.64 -2.23
C TYR A 579 -14.13 -8.37 -2.10
N LEU A 580 -14.07 -7.66 -0.98
CA LEU A 580 -14.70 -6.35 -0.81
C LEU A 580 -13.67 -5.25 -1.10
N VAL A 581 -14.07 -4.21 -1.84
CA VAL A 581 -13.23 -3.03 -2.08
C VAL A 581 -12.87 -2.37 -0.75
N HIS A 582 -11.63 -1.89 -0.62
CA HIS A 582 -11.17 -1.13 0.52
C HIS A 582 -12.08 0.09 0.79
N LYS A 583 -12.48 0.32 2.05
CA LYS A 583 -13.50 1.33 2.40
C LYS A 583 -13.11 2.77 2.05
N ASN A 584 -11.81 3.05 2.00
CA ASN A 584 -11.27 4.38 1.70
C ASN A 584 -10.74 4.53 0.26
N ALA A 585 -10.92 3.51 -0.59
CA ALA A 585 -10.54 3.57 -2.00
C ALA A 585 -11.70 4.14 -2.84
N TYR A 586 -11.59 5.39 -3.24
CA TYR A 586 -12.59 6.11 -4.04
C TYR A 586 -12.24 6.00 -5.52
N THR A 587 -12.76 4.97 -6.19
CA THR A 587 -12.44 4.68 -7.59
C THR A 587 -13.25 5.49 -8.62
N GLY A 588 -14.20 6.32 -8.16
CA GLY A 588 -15.01 7.22 -8.99
C GLY A 588 -16.08 6.49 -9.82
N ASP A 589 -16.83 7.25 -10.62
CA ASP A 589 -17.97 6.73 -11.40
C ASP A 589 -17.54 5.86 -12.59
N GLY A 590 -16.29 5.98 -13.04
CA GLY A 590 -15.76 5.21 -14.16
C GLY A 590 -15.45 3.75 -13.83
N ILE A 591 -15.37 3.37 -12.54
CA ILE A 591 -15.21 1.97 -12.11
C ILE A 591 -16.41 1.56 -11.25
N THR A 592 -17.36 0.85 -11.86
CA THR A 592 -18.58 0.41 -11.19
C THR A 592 -18.50 -1.04 -10.73
N TYR A 593 -18.97 -1.34 -9.52
CA TYR A 593 -18.99 -2.68 -8.93
C TYR A 593 -20.41 -3.17 -8.68
N THR A 594 -20.54 -4.48 -8.55
CA THR A 594 -21.70 -5.12 -7.94
C THR A 594 -21.68 -4.90 -6.43
N ILE A 595 -22.86 -4.65 -5.85
CA ILE A 595 -23.00 -4.46 -4.40
C ILE A 595 -23.11 -5.84 -3.76
N LYS A 596 -22.28 -6.12 -2.75
CA LYS A 596 -22.48 -7.26 -1.85
C LYS A 596 -23.17 -6.74 -0.59
N LYS A 597 -24.30 -7.35 -0.27
CA LYS A 597 -25.11 -7.03 0.92
C LYS A 597 -24.90 -8.10 1.98
N GLN A 598 -25.28 -7.77 3.22
CA GLN A 598 -25.12 -8.65 4.37
C GLN A 598 -25.90 -9.97 4.24
N ASP A 599 -27.12 -9.93 3.69
CA ASP A 599 -27.97 -11.09 3.43
C ASP A 599 -27.26 -12.16 2.57
N ALA A 600 -26.52 -11.74 1.56
CA ALA A 600 -25.75 -12.64 0.69
C ALA A 600 -24.60 -13.33 1.45
N VAL A 601 -23.94 -12.63 2.38
CA VAL A 601 -22.88 -13.22 3.21
C VAL A 601 -23.48 -14.17 4.25
N ILE A 602 -24.62 -13.82 4.84
CA ILE A 602 -25.35 -14.70 5.76
C ILE A 602 -25.78 -15.99 5.06
N THR A 603 -26.28 -15.89 3.82
CA THR A 603 -26.66 -17.06 3.02
C THR A 603 -25.46 -17.99 2.80
N GLU A 604 -24.28 -17.42 2.55
CA GLU A 604 -23.03 -18.16 2.37
C GLU A 604 -22.62 -18.91 3.65
N ILE A 605 -22.68 -18.24 4.81
CA ILE A 605 -22.44 -18.86 6.13
C ILE A 605 -23.39 -20.03 6.36
N ASN A 606 -24.69 -19.83 6.16
CA ASN A 606 -25.71 -20.87 6.39
C ASN A 606 -25.52 -22.08 5.46
N SER A 607 -25.21 -21.85 4.18
CA SER A 607 -24.90 -22.92 3.23
C SER A 607 -23.68 -23.72 3.69
N ALA A 608 -22.61 -23.06 4.10
CA ALA A 608 -21.39 -23.74 4.56
C ALA A 608 -21.62 -24.59 5.82
N ILE A 609 -22.44 -24.09 6.76
CA ILE A 609 -22.84 -24.84 7.96
C ILE A 609 -23.69 -26.07 7.58
N LYS A 610 -24.64 -25.89 6.66
CA LYS A 610 -25.56 -26.95 6.23
C LYS A 610 -24.86 -28.08 5.48
N GLU A 611 -23.87 -27.75 4.67
CA GLU A 611 -23.06 -28.71 3.90
C GLU A 611 -22.01 -29.43 4.75
N ASN A 612 -21.89 -29.10 6.05
CA ASN A 612 -20.83 -29.57 6.95
C ASN A 612 -19.43 -29.25 6.42
N GLY A 613 -19.19 -27.97 6.07
CA GLY A 613 -17.86 -27.49 5.72
C GLY A 613 -16.83 -27.63 6.85
N ASP A 614 -15.62 -27.18 6.58
CA ASP A 614 -14.56 -27.12 7.59
C ASP A 614 -14.92 -26.09 8.69
N ASN A 615 -14.43 -26.31 9.91
CA ASN A 615 -14.60 -25.40 11.06
C ASN A 615 -16.05 -25.07 11.47
N VAL A 616 -17.03 -25.92 11.12
CA VAL A 616 -18.45 -25.71 11.48
C VAL A 616 -18.65 -25.55 12.99
N THR A 617 -17.94 -26.32 13.81
CA THR A 617 -18.00 -26.18 15.28
C THR A 617 -17.56 -24.78 15.70
N ALA A 618 -16.40 -24.31 15.23
CA ALA A 618 -15.85 -23.01 15.60
C ALA A 618 -16.75 -21.84 15.17
N VAL A 619 -17.35 -21.87 13.97
CA VAL A 619 -18.29 -20.81 13.56
C VAL A 619 -19.59 -20.87 14.36
N CYS A 620 -20.07 -22.07 14.73
CA CYS A 620 -21.26 -22.21 15.57
C CYS A 620 -21.00 -21.66 16.98
N ASP A 621 -19.81 -21.89 17.54
CA ASP A 621 -19.42 -21.33 18.84
C ASP A 621 -19.26 -19.81 18.79
N TYR A 622 -18.68 -19.30 17.68
CA TYR A 622 -18.59 -17.88 17.41
C TYR A 622 -19.99 -17.22 17.36
N LEU A 623 -20.92 -17.83 16.62
CA LEU A 623 -22.27 -17.31 16.42
C LEU A 623 -23.15 -17.45 17.67
N ALA A 624 -22.99 -18.52 18.45
CA ALA A 624 -23.63 -18.66 19.76
C ALA A 624 -23.12 -17.62 20.78
N SER A 625 -21.86 -17.18 20.61
CA SER A 625 -21.29 -16.05 21.37
C SER A 625 -21.70 -14.66 20.86
N LEU A 626 -22.38 -14.58 19.71
CA LEU A 626 -22.78 -13.35 19.06
C LEU A 626 -24.21 -12.95 19.45
N LEU A 627 -24.33 -11.82 20.16
CA LEU A 627 -25.57 -11.31 20.72
C LEU A 627 -25.91 -9.94 20.10
N PRO A 628 -27.19 -9.59 19.91
CA PRO A 628 -27.58 -8.22 19.57
C PRO A 628 -27.06 -7.20 20.58
N ASP A 629 -26.64 -6.03 20.12
CA ASP A 629 -26.14 -4.94 20.98
C ASP A 629 -27.24 -4.33 21.87
N ASN A 630 -28.51 -4.43 21.45
CA ASN A 630 -29.70 -3.99 22.16
C ASN A 630 -30.78 -5.07 22.09
N ASN A 631 -31.64 -5.14 23.12
CA ASN A 631 -32.78 -6.05 23.17
C ASN A 631 -32.42 -7.53 22.91
N ILE A 632 -31.43 -8.06 23.62
CA ILE A 632 -30.99 -9.46 23.49
C ILE A 632 -32.20 -10.39 23.68
N PRO A 633 -32.60 -11.17 22.65
CA PRO A 633 -33.70 -12.10 22.78
C PRO A 633 -33.39 -13.17 23.84
N GLU A 634 -34.40 -13.56 24.63
CA GLU A 634 -34.27 -14.60 25.66
C GLU A 634 -33.65 -15.89 25.09
N ARG A 635 -34.05 -16.26 23.86
CA ARG A 635 -33.48 -17.39 23.11
C ARG A 635 -31.96 -17.29 22.92
N ARG A 636 -31.40 -16.10 22.71
CA ARG A 636 -29.95 -15.90 22.49
C ARG A 636 -29.16 -15.98 23.77
N ALA A 637 -29.66 -15.34 24.83
CA ALA A 637 -29.07 -15.45 26.15
C ALA A 637 -29.01 -16.92 26.60
N ALA A 638 -30.11 -17.66 26.43
CA ALA A 638 -30.18 -19.07 26.80
C ALA A 638 -29.19 -19.96 26.02
N ILE A 639 -29.11 -19.84 24.68
CA ILE A 639 -28.13 -20.63 23.91
C ILE A 639 -26.70 -20.32 24.37
N PHE A 640 -26.35 -19.05 24.58
CA PHE A 640 -25.04 -18.69 25.09
C PHE A 640 -24.77 -19.32 26.47
N ASP A 641 -25.72 -19.23 27.40
CA ASP A 641 -25.54 -19.74 28.76
C ASP A 641 -25.45 -21.28 28.78
N PHE A 642 -26.25 -21.99 27.96
CA PHE A 642 -26.13 -23.44 27.80
C PHE A 642 -24.79 -23.84 27.17
N SER A 643 -24.40 -23.18 26.08
CA SER A 643 -23.11 -23.41 25.43
C SER A 643 -21.94 -23.19 26.39
N LYS A 644 -21.98 -22.11 27.18
CA LYS A 644 -20.97 -21.80 28.19
C LYS A 644 -20.89 -22.84 29.30
N GLN A 645 -22.02 -23.37 29.75
CA GLN A 645 -22.02 -24.43 30.76
C GLN A 645 -21.41 -25.73 30.22
N VAL A 646 -21.66 -26.05 28.94
CA VAL A 646 -21.21 -27.30 28.33
C VAL A 646 -19.76 -27.24 27.82
N TYR A 647 -19.34 -26.08 27.32
CA TYR A 647 -18.04 -25.81 26.72
C TYR A 647 -17.43 -24.52 27.31
N PRO A 648 -17.07 -24.50 28.60
CA PRO A 648 -16.63 -23.26 29.27
C PRO A 648 -15.37 -22.65 28.66
N GLU A 649 -14.48 -23.47 28.08
CA GLU A 649 -13.24 -23.00 27.46
C GLU A 649 -13.48 -22.22 26.16
N ASP A 650 -14.50 -22.59 25.38
CA ASP A 650 -14.79 -21.97 24.07
C ASP A 650 -15.60 -20.66 24.20
N PHE A 651 -16.30 -20.48 25.33
CA PHE A 651 -17.28 -19.39 25.56
C PHE A 651 -16.83 -18.36 26.60
N GLN A 652 -15.62 -17.81 26.44
CA GLN A 652 -15.05 -16.83 27.39
C GLN A 652 -15.56 -15.39 27.21
N LYS A 653 -16.05 -15.01 26.02
CA LYS A 653 -16.40 -13.62 25.69
C LYS A 653 -17.70 -13.49 24.89
N LYS A 654 -18.60 -12.62 25.37
CA LYS A 654 -19.79 -12.17 24.62
C LYS A 654 -19.38 -11.19 23.51
N ARG A 655 -19.94 -11.36 22.31
CA ARG A 655 -19.75 -10.49 21.14
C ARG A 655 -21.04 -9.76 20.84
N LEU A 656 -20.94 -8.55 20.29
CA LEU A 656 -22.10 -7.70 20.03
C LEU A 656 -22.19 -7.39 18.53
N ILE A 657 -23.35 -7.65 17.95
CA ILE A 657 -23.69 -7.27 16.57
C ILE A 657 -24.71 -6.13 16.60
N LYS A 658 -24.51 -5.08 15.77
CA LYS A 658 -25.38 -3.90 15.77
C LYS A 658 -26.56 -4.07 14.83
N ASN A 659 -26.24 -4.36 13.56
CA ASN A 659 -27.24 -4.50 12.50
C ASN A 659 -27.31 -5.98 12.11
N TYR A 660 -28.14 -6.75 12.80
CA TYR A 660 -28.27 -8.18 12.54
C TYR A 660 -29.53 -8.53 11.75
N ASP A 661 -29.46 -9.65 11.05
CA ASP A 661 -30.61 -10.35 10.47
C ASP A 661 -30.71 -11.69 11.22
N GLU A 662 -31.91 -12.07 11.69
CA GLU A 662 -32.13 -13.29 12.46
C GLU A 662 -31.66 -14.56 11.73
N ASN A 663 -31.63 -14.52 10.39
CA ASN A 663 -31.17 -15.63 9.57
C ASN A 663 -29.70 -16.00 9.82
N ILE A 664 -28.88 -15.12 10.41
CA ILE A 664 -27.48 -15.44 10.76
C ILE A 664 -27.36 -16.62 11.75
N TRP A 665 -28.40 -16.85 12.55
CA TRP A 665 -28.41 -17.95 13.53
C TRP A 665 -29.20 -19.17 13.05
N GLU A 666 -29.77 -19.17 11.84
CA GLU A 666 -30.75 -20.18 11.42
C GLU A 666 -30.17 -21.61 11.42
N GLU A 667 -29.03 -21.80 10.78
CA GLU A 667 -28.38 -23.12 10.71
C GLU A 667 -27.44 -23.37 11.89
N SER A 668 -26.79 -22.33 12.42
CA SER A 668 -25.90 -22.45 13.58
C SER A 668 -26.65 -22.88 14.83
N ASP A 669 -27.85 -22.35 15.10
CA ASP A 669 -28.64 -22.76 16.27
C ASP A 669 -28.98 -24.25 16.26
N LYS A 670 -29.37 -24.78 15.09
CA LYS A 670 -29.70 -26.19 14.93
C LYS A 670 -28.48 -27.07 15.27
N LYS A 671 -27.28 -26.62 14.89
CA LYS A 671 -26.01 -27.30 15.14
C LYS A 671 -25.51 -27.14 16.57
N SER A 672 -25.52 -25.95 17.13
CA SER A 672 -25.12 -25.70 18.52
C SER A 672 -25.98 -26.50 19.50
N ILE A 673 -27.30 -26.52 19.29
CA ILE A 673 -28.21 -27.34 20.10
C ILE A 673 -27.93 -28.84 19.92
N TYR A 674 -27.65 -29.30 18.70
CA TYR A 674 -27.22 -30.68 18.46
C TYR A 674 -25.96 -31.03 19.27
N PHE A 675 -24.94 -30.17 19.26
CA PHE A 675 -23.69 -30.41 19.99
C PHE A 675 -23.91 -30.46 21.50
N ILE A 676 -24.67 -29.51 22.04
CA ILE A 676 -25.08 -29.51 23.46
C ILE A 676 -25.77 -30.82 23.84
N VAL A 677 -26.79 -31.22 23.07
CA VAL A 677 -27.59 -32.42 23.36
C VAL A 677 -26.74 -33.69 23.24
N SER A 678 -25.88 -33.79 22.23
CA SER A 678 -25.00 -34.94 22.06
C SER A 678 -23.95 -35.05 23.19
N LYS A 679 -23.41 -33.92 23.65
CA LYS A 679 -22.49 -33.88 24.81
C LYS A 679 -23.20 -34.28 26.10
N VAL A 680 -24.42 -33.80 26.33
CA VAL A 680 -25.25 -34.22 27.47
C VAL A 680 -25.51 -35.72 27.41
N SER A 681 -26.07 -36.21 26.30
CA SER A 681 -26.35 -37.64 26.04
C SER A 681 -25.13 -38.53 26.27
N GLY A 682 -23.94 -38.10 25.81
CA GLY A 682 -22.68 -38.83 25.97
C GLY A 682 -22.29 -39.15 27.42
N ASN A 683 -22.84 -38.42 28.40
CA ASN A 683 -22.64 -38.71 29.82
C ASN A 683 -23.44 -39.94 30.30
N LYS A 684 -24.50 -40.32 29.59
CA LYS A 684 -25.38 -41.49 29.86
C LYS A 684 -26.19 -41.45 31.16
N THR A 685 -25.70 -40.79 32.21
CA THR A 685 -26.38 -40.66 33.50
C THR A 685 -26.24 -39.25 34.07
N VAL A 686 -27.17 -38.86 34.93
CA VAL A 686 -27.18 -37.57 35.63
C VAL A 686 -25.92 -37.40 36.48
N GLU A 687 -25.43 -38.47 37.12
CA GLU A 687 -24.22 -38.38 37.96
C GLU A 687 -22.97 -38.10 37.13
N LYS A 688 -22.85 -38.71 35.95
CA LYS A 688 -21.76 -38.43 35.02
C LYS A 688 -21.88 -37.03 34.41
N LEU A 689 -23.10 -36.58 34.11
CA LEU A 689 -23.35 -35.20 33.66
C LEU A 689 -22.93 -34.20 34.74
N ARG A 690 -23.29 -34.45 36.00
CA ARG A 690 -22.92 -33.64 37.16
C ARG A 690 -21.41 -33.51 37.27
N GLN A 691 -20.68 -34.62 37.12
CA GLN A 691 -19.21 -34.64 37.16
C GLN A 691 -18.60 -33.93 35.94
N SER A 692 -19.11 -34.19 34.73
CA SER A 692 -18.57 -33.62 33.50
C SER A 692 -18.80 -32.12 33.35
N LEU A 693 -19.89 -31.59 33.90
CA LEU A 693 -20.24 -30.17 33.83
C LEU A 693 -20.04 -29.45 35.18
N GLU A 694 -19.38 -30.11 36.14
CA GLU A 694 -18.97 -29.56 37.44
C GLU A 694 -20.10 -28.96 38.28
N PHE A 695 -21.27 -29.62 38.33
CA PHE A 695 -22.37 -29.19 39.20
C PHE A 695 -22.15 -29.63 40.66
N ASP A 696 -22.43 -28.73 41.61
CA ASP A 696 -22.28 -28.97 43.05
C ASP A 696 -23.15 -30.12 43.57
N THR A 697 -24.36 -30.25 43.04
CA THR A 697 -25.34 -31.24 43.48
C THR A 697 -26.06 -31.90 42.31
N LYS A 698 -26.56 -33.13 42.53
CA LYS A 698 -27.43 -33.82 41.56
C LYS A 698 -28.68 -32.98 41.23
N LEU A 699 -29.24 -32.30 42.22
CA LEU A 699 -30.41 -31.42 42.04
C LEU A 699 -30.09 -30.21 41.14
N ALA A 700 -28.91 -29.60 41.27
CA ALA A 700 -28.48 -28.52 40.38
C ALA A 700 -28.36 -28.99 38.92
N ALA A 701 -27.78 -30.18 38.70
CA ALA A 701 -27.70 -30.79 37.38
C ALA A 701 -29.09 -31.09 36.79
N LEU A 702 -30.03 -31.60 37.60
CA LEU A 702 -31.42 -31.85 37.20
C LEU A 702 -32.17 -30.55 36.88
N ASN A 703 -32.02 -29.50 37.69
CA ASN A 703 -32.64 -28.19 37.43
C ASN A 703 -32.13 -27.55 36.14
N TRP A 704 -30.82 -27.66 35.87
CA TRP A 704 -30.24 -27.20 34.61
C TRP A 704 -30.76 -28.02 33.43
N LEU A 705 -30.81 -29.35 33.56
CA LEU A 705 -31.34 -30.24 32.52
C LEU A 705 -32.83 -29.98 32.26
N ASN A 706 -33.63 -29.72 33.29
CA ASN A 706 -35.03 -29.30 33.16
C ASN A 706 -35.15 -27.97 32.40
N SER A 707 -34.27 -27.01 32.70
CA SER A 707 -34.22 -25.73 31.99
C SER A 707 -33.87 -25.91 30.51
N LEU A 708 -32.96 -26.83 30.19
CA LEU A 708 -32.61 -27.21 28.82
C LEU A 708 -33.80 -27.87 28.10
N VAL A 709 -34.45 -28.86 28.72
CA VAL A 709 -35.63 -29.54 28.15
C VAL A 709 -36.77 -28.54 27.90
N SER A 710 -37.05 -27.68 28.88
CA SER A 710 -38.05 -26.61 28.76
C SER A 710 -37.72 -25.64 27.63
N PHE A 711 -36.43 -25.28 27.47
CA PHE A 711 -35.96 -24.45 26.37
C PHE A 711 -36.18 -25.13 25.01
N LEU A 712 -35.83 -26.42 24.89
CA LEU A 712 -35.99 -27.18 23.65
C LEU A 712 -37.45 -27.22 23.21
N THR A 713 -38.39 -27.44 24.13
CA THR A 713 -39.83 -27.44 23.81
C THR A 713 -40.37 -26.04 23.53
N LYS A 714 -39.98 -25.03 24.31
CA LYS A 714 -40.44 -23.63 24.11
C LYS A 714 -40.07 -23.08 22.74
N TYR A 715 -38.89 -23.42 22.20
CA TYR A 715 -38.37 -22.88 20.94
C TYR A 715 -38.40 -23.84 19.76
N GLY A 716 -39.14 -24.96 19.85
CA GLY A 716 -39.41 -25.87 18.72
C GLY A 716 -38.24 -26.78 18.33
N PHE A 717 -37.37 -27.11 19.28
CA PHE A 717 -36.25 -28.05 19.12
C PHE A 717 -36.57 -29.46 19.66
N ASP A 718 -37.85 -29.82 19.81
CA ASP A 718 -38.34 -31.09 20.38
C ASP A 718 -37.78 -32.34 19.70
N ASN A 719 -37.39 -32.24 18.43
CA ASN A 719 -36.72 -33.32 17.71
C ASN A 719 -35.43 -33.78 18.41
N ASN A 720 -34.76 -32.93 19.18
CA ASN A 720 -33.57 -33.30 19.94
C ASN A 720 -33.90 -34.10 21.21
N ILE A 721 -35.11 -33.94 21.76
CA ILE A 721 -35.59 -34.71 22.92
C ILE A 721 -36.01 -36.12 22.46
N ASN A 722 -36.58 -36.23 21.27
CA ASN A 722 -37.12 -37.49 20.72
C ASN A 722 -36.07 -38.34 19.98
N ARG A 723 -34.78 -38.02 20.09
CA ARG A 723 -33.73 -38.73 19.35
C ARG A 723 -33.33 -40.04 20.05
N GLU A 724 -33.59 -41.15 19.37
CA GLU A 724 -33.18 -42.47 19.85
C GLU A 724 -31.67 -42.60 20.09
N LYS A 725 -30.87 -41.96 19.25
CA LYS A 725 -29.40 -42.05 19.31
C LYS A 725 -28.76 -41.17 20.38
N ASP A 726 -29.47 -40.13 20.84
CA ASP A 726 -28.96 -39.15 21.79
C ASP A 726 -29.97 -38.91 22.94
N PRO A 727 -30.26 -39.92 23.77
CA PRO A 727 -31.19 -39.76 24.89
C PRO A 727 -30.64 -38.80 25.94
N ILE A 728 -31.48 -37.88 26.41
CA ILE A 728 -31.12 -36.90 27.45
C ILE A 728 -32.12 -36.87 28.63
N LEU A 729 -33.22 -37.62 28.55
CA LEU A 729 -34.26 -37.59 29.59
C LEU A 729 -33.90 -38.60 30.70
N PRO A 730 -33.71 -38.16 31.95
CA PRO A 730 -33.35 -39.06 33.03
C PRO A 730 -34.57 -39.82 33.55
N ASN A 731 -34.43 -41.13 33.73
CA ASN A 731 -35.35 -41.88 34.58
C ASN A 731 -35.09 -41.58 36.07
N GLN A 732 -35.94 -42.07 37.00
CA GLN A 732 -35.79 -41.82 38.44
C GLN A 732 -34.48 -42.41 39.02
N ASN A 733 -33.88 -43.41 38.35
CA ASN A 733 -32.53 -43.92 38.67
C ASN A 733 -31.40 -43.03 38.12
N GLY A 734 -31.71 -42.00 37.33
CA GLY A 734 -30.77 -41.03 36.77
C GLY A 734 -30.06 -41.51 35.50
N SER A 735 -30.55 -42.57 34.84
CA SER A 735 -30.07 -43.00 33.52
C SER A 735 -30.79 -42.26 32.41
N PHE A 736 -30.08 -41.84 31.36
CA PHE A 736 -30.71 -41.18 30.22
C PHE A 736 -31.38 -42.18 29.29
N CYS A 737 -32.67 -41.96 29.07
CA CYS A 737 -33.57 -42.79 28.31
C CYS A 737 -34.19 -41.99 27.15
N ILE A 738 -34.70 -42.72 26.16
CA ILE A 738 -35.48 -42.11 25.09
C ILE A 738 -36.88 -41.80 25.61
N LYS A 739 -37.53 -40.79 25.04
CA LYS A 739 -38.88 -40.37 25.45
C LYS A 739 -39.89 -41.52 25.42
N ASP A 740 -39.77 -42.42 24.44
CA ASP A 740 -40.69 -43.54 24.25
C ASP A 740 -40.53 -44.67 25.28
N ASP A 741 -39.49 -44.64 26.13
CA ASP A 741 -39.30 -45.61 27.21
C ASP A 741 -39.77 -45.06 28.56
N LEU A 742 -40.19 -43.79 28.62
CA LEU A 742 -40.51 -43.09 29.85
C LEU A 742 -42.03 -42.89 30.06
N PHE A 743 -42.42 -42.92 31.33
CA PHE A 743 -43.76 -42.65 31.84
C PHE A 743 -43.70 -41.54 32.90
N LEU A 744 -44.78 -40.78 33.02
CA LEU A 744 -44.94 -39.82 34.12
C LEU A 744 -45.37 -40.53 35.39
N ASP A 745 -44.89 -40.02 36.51
CA ASP A 745 -45.37 -40.40 37.83
C ASP A 745 -46.68 -39.65 38.13
N GLY A 746 -47.76 -40.39 38.37
CA GLY A 746 -49.08 -39.85 38.70
C GLY A 746 -49.12 -39.03 39.99
N GLY A 747 -48.04 -39.06 40.79
CA GLY A 747 -47.88 -38.30 42.04
C GLY A 747 -48.62 -38.92 43.22
N ASP A 748 -49.30 -40.05 43.01
CA ASP A 748 -50.04 -40.82 44.02
C ASP A 748 -49.32 -42.13 44.44
N ILE A 749 -48.18 -42.43 43.80
CA ILE A 749 -47.34 -43.60 44.06
C ILE A 749 -46.43 -43.33 45.27
N ASP A 750 -46.61 -44.07 46.36
CA ASP A 750 -45.74 -43.96 47.53
C ASP A 750 -44.33 -44.56 47.24
N GLU A 751 -43.25 -43.87 47.62
CA GLU A 751 -41.85 -44.32 47.37
C GLU A 751 -41.57 -45.74 47.88
N ILE A 752 -42.17 -46.10 49.02
CA ILE A 752 -42.06 -47.43 49.63
C ILE A 752 -42.62 -48.51 48.69
N LEU A 753 -43.67 -48.24 47.92
CA LEU A 753 -44.21 -49.19 46.95
C LEU A 753 -43.25 -49.41 45.77
N LYS A 754 -42.55 -48.35 45.34
CA LYS A 754 -41.52 -48.47 44.29
C LYS A 754 -40.34 -49.30 44.77
N ASP A 755 -39.90 -49.11 46.02
CA ASP A 755 -38.84 -49.91 46.67
C ASP A 755 -39.23 -51.39 46.73
N ILE A 756 -40.46 -51.67 47.17
CA ILE A 756 -40.98 -53.04 47.24
C ILE A 756 -41.09 -53.67 45.85
N ALA A 757 -41.53 -52.93 44.84
CA ALA A 757 -41.58 -53.43 43.46
C ALA A 757 -40.18 -53.78 42.93
N ALA A 758 -39.19 -52.91 43.18
CA ALA A 758 -37.79 -53.15 42.80
C ALA A 758 -37.21 -54.39 43.48
N ASP A 759 -37.44 -54.58 44.78
CA ASP A 759 -37.04 -55.77 45.54
C ASP A 759 -37.68 -57.07 45.00
N LEU A 760 -38.88 -56.97 44.44
CA LEU A 760 -39.60 -58.08 43.81
C LEU A 760 -39.16 -58.34 42.35
N GLY A 761 -38.19 -57.56 41.85
CA GLY A 761 -37.56 -57.74 40.55
C GLY A 761 -38.15 -56.88 39.43
N TYR A 762 -38.93 -55.84 39.74
CA TYR A 762 -39.43 -54.88 38.75
C TYR A 762 -39.32 -53.44 39.26
N ASP A 763 -38.29 -52.72 38.82
CA ASP A 763 -38.05 -51.35 39.23
C ASP A 763 -38.78 -50.34 38.33
N PHE A 764 -39.87 -49.75 38.85
CA PHE A 764 -40.59 -48.69 38.16
C PHE A 764 -39.74 -47.45 37.90
N ARG A 765 -38.67 -47.23 38.68
CA ARG A 765 -37.76 -46.08 38.51
C ARG A 765 -36.95 -46.16 37.23
N ASP A 766 -36.88 -47.32 36.58
CA ASP A 766 -36.26 -47.47 35.27
C ASP A 766 -37.10 -46.89 34.13
N GLU A 767 -38.43 -46.88 34.30
CA GLU A 767 -39.41 -46.44 33.30
C GLU A 767 -40.05 -45.10 33.65
N LEU A 768 -39.92 -44.60 34.88
CA LEU A 768 -40.47 -43.31 35.29
C LEU A 768 -39.49 -42.16 35.01
N LEU A 769 -39.97 -41.09 34.38
CA LEU A 769 -39.23 -39.83 34.23
C LEU A 769 -38.93 -39.25 35.62
N ASP A 770 -37.71 -38.72 35.80
CA ASP A 770 -37.34 -38.04 37.04
C ASP A 770 -38.30 -36.86 37.32
N THR A 771 -38.83 -36.81 38.53
CA THR A 771 -39.82 -35.80 38.97
C THR A 771 -39.33 -34.35 38.88
N ALA A 772 -38.02 -34.13 38.78
CA ALA A 772 -37.44 -32.79 38.58
C ALA A 772 -37.54 -32.29 37.13
N ILE A 773 -37.84 -33.15 36.16
CA ILE A 773 -37.98 -32.80 34.75
C ILE A 773 -39.46 -32.64 34.39
N TYR A 774 -39.82 -31.46 33.89
CA TYR A 774 -41.14 -31.20 33.37
C TYR A 774 -41.20 -31.48 31.87
N LEU A 775 -42.02 -32.46 31.49
CA LEU A 775 -42.28 -32.79 30.09
C LEU A 775 -43.72 -33.29 29.95
N GLU A 776 -44.48 -32.73 29.02
CA GLU A 776 -45.82 -33.23 28.72
C GLU A 776 -45.70 -34.53 27.89
N LEU A 777 -46.17 -35.64 28.46
CA LEU A 777 -46.36 -36.92 27.76
C LEU A 777 -47.86 -37.16 27.51
N PRO A 778 -48.22 -37.95 26.48
CA PRO A 778 -49.61 -38.33 26.24
C PRO A 778 -50.26 -39.01 27.47
N GLU A 779 -51.58 -38.86 27.65
CA GLU A 779 -52.30 -39.36 28.85
C GLU A 779 -52.10 -40.86 29.12
N ASN A 780 -51.85 -41.67 28.07
CA ASN A 780 -51.60 -43.11 28.19
C ASN A 780 -50.17 -43.47 28.66
N ARG A 781 -49.34 -42.48 29.02
CA ARG A 781 -47.95 -42.62 29.48
C ARG A 781 -47.78 -42.12 30.92
N THR A 782 -48.74 -42.43 31.79
CA THR A 782 -48.66 -42.10 33.22
C THR A 782 -48.91 -43.37 34.03
N TYR A 783 -48.00 -43.70 34.93
CA TYR A 783 -48.26 -44.74 35.94
C TYR A 783 -48.90 -44.10 37.17
N ASN A 784 -49.92 -44.75 37.69
CA ASN A 784 -50.56 -44.42 38.97
C ASN A 784 -50.38 -45.58 39.97
N ILE A 785 -50.88 -45.40 41.19
CA ILE A 785 -50.79 -46.43 42.23
C ILE A 785 -51.45 -47.77 41.83
N ALA A 786 -52.46 -47.77 40.96
CA ALA A 786 -53.12 -49.00 40.51
C ALA A 786 -52.22 -49.83 39.58
N ASP A 787 -51.43 -49.19 38.72
CA ASP A 787 -50.48 -49.87 37.83
C ASP A 787 -49.34 -50.54 38.63
N VAL A 788 -48.83 -49.83 39.63
CA VAL A 788 -47.83 -50.36 40.58
C VAL A 788 -48.42 -51.50 41.40
N ALA A 789 -49.66 -51.34 41.86
CA ALA A 789 -50.35 -52.36 42.63
C ALA A 789 -50.62 -53.65 41.85
N GLU A 790 -50.96 -53.53 40.55
CA GLU A 790 -51.15 -54.69 39.67
C GLU A 790 -49.87 -55.52 39.56
N LYS A 791 -48.72 -54.87 39.31
CA LYS A 791 -47.42 -55.56 39.21
C LYS A 791 -47.01 -56.20 40.53
N ILE A 792 -47.03 -55.45 41.64
CA ILE A 792 -46.69 -55.99 42.98
C ILE A 792 -47.60 -57.18 43.31
N THR A 793 -48.90 -57.08 43.04
CA THR A 793 -49.86 -58.17 43.27
C THR A 793 -49.56 -59.41 42.42
N ALA A 794 -49.16 -59.23 41.16
CA ALA A 794 -48.79 -60.31 40.27
C ALA A 794 -47.53 -61.07 40.76
N TYR A 795 -46.56 -60.38 41.35
CA TYR A 795 -45.36 -60.99 41.94
C TYR A 795 -45.63 -61.65 43.31
N LEU A 796 -46.44 -61.02 44.17
CA LEU A 796 -46.70 -61.50 45.54
C LEU A 796 -47.67 -62.70 45.62
N LYS A 797 -48.69 -62.76 44.75
CA LYS A 797 -49.68 -63.86 44.75
C LYS A 797 -49.07 -65.27 44.62
N PRO A 798 -48.14 -65.54 43.68
CA PRO A 798 -47.48 -66.85 43.59
C PRO A 798 -46.48 -67.08 44.73
N MET A 799 -45.84 -66.03 45.24
CA MET A 799 -44.83 -66.06 46.29
C MET A 799 -45.40 -66.46 47.66
N LEU A 800 -46.64 -66.06 47.97
CA LEU A 800 -47.35 -66.45 49.18
C LEU A 800 -47.57 -67.97 49.35
N ARG A 801 -47.38 -68.76 48.28
CA ARG A 801 -47.52 -70.23 48.30
C ARG A 801 -46.19 -70.97 48.45
N ASP A 802 -45.07 -70.27 48.30
CA ASP A 802 -43.71 -70.81 48.34
C ASP A 802 -43.03 -70.40 49.66
N VAL A 803 -42.52 -71.38 50.42
CA VAL A 803 -41.94 -71.12 51.75
C VAL A 803 -40.53 -70.55 51.63
N ASP A 804 -39.76 -70.98 50.64
CA ASP A 804 -38.36 -70.56 50.48
C ASP A 804 -38.29 -69.13 49.93
N LYS A 805 -39.15 -68.78 48.97
CA LYS A 805 -39.24 -67.40 48.45
C LYS A 805 -39.73 -66.38 49.49
N ARG A 806 -40.62 -66.79 50.41
CA ARG A 806 -41.06 -65.91 51.51
C ARG A 806 -39.93 -65.58 52.49
N LYS A 807 -39.00 -66.51 52.71
CA LYS A 807 -37.81 -66.25 53.52
C LYS A 807 -36.82 -65.35 52.80
N GLU A 808 -36.66 -65.53 51.49
CA GLU A 808 -35.75 -64.75 50.66
C GLU A 808 -36.10 -63.25 50.63
N HIS A 809 -37.38 -62.89 50.55
CA HIS A 809 -37.83 -61.49 50.55
C HIS A 809 -38.59 -61.08 51.84
N LYS A 810 -38.19 -61.66 52.98
CA LYS A 810 -38.84 -61.45 54.29
C LYS A 810 -38.98 -59.97 54.66
N GLU A 811 -37.93 -59.18 54.44
CA GLU A 811 -37.92 -57.75 54.77
C GLU A 811 -38.88 -56.94 53.88
N SER A 812 -38.93 -57.22 52.56
CA SER A 812 -39.85 -56.52 51.64
C SER A 812 -41.32 -56.83 51.93
N LEU A 813 -41.64 -58.07 52.33
CA LEU A 813 -42.99 -58.47 52.79
C LEU A 813 -43.39 -57.76 54.09
N LYS A 814 -42.45 -57.61 55.02
CA LYS A 814 -42.64 -56.87 56.28
C LYS A 814 -42.84 -55.37 56.03
N SER A 815 -42.06 -54.77 55.15
CA SER A 815 -42.23 -53.37 54.72
C SER A 815 -43.57 -53.15 54.01
N PHE A 816 -44.00 -54.09 53.16
CA PHE A 816 -45.33 -54.05 52.53
C PHE A 816 -46.47 -54.17 53.56
N TYR A 817 -46.32 -55.04 54.57
CA TYR A 817 -47.27 -55.14 55.68
C TYR A 817 -47.40 -53.83 56.47
N LEU A 818 -46.26 -53.23 56.83
CA LEU A 818 -46.22 -51.96 57.57
C LEU A 818 -46.88 -50.85 56.74
N TRP A 819 -46.51 -50.73 55.46
CA TRP A 819 -47.12 -49.76 54.55
C TRP A 819 -48.64 -49.92 54.44
N MET A 820 -49.15 -51.16 54.30
CA MET A 820 -50.60 -51.43 54.27
C MET A 820 -51.33 -51.06 55.57
N ASN A 821 -50.66 -51.19 56.72
CA ASN A 821 -51.27 -50.85 58.01
C ASN A 821 -51.26 -49.34 58.27
N ASP A 822 -50.25 -48.62 57.79
CA ASP A 822 -50.14 -47.17 57.88
C ASP A 822 -51.03 -46.47 56.83
N HIS A 823 -51.33 -47.13 55.69
CA HIS A 823 -52.15 -46.61 54.59
C HIS A 823 -53.39 -47.47 54.29
N ARG A 824 -54.20 -47.75 55.31
CA ARG A 824 -55.34 -48.71 55.23
C ARG A 824 -56.35 -48.43 54.12
N GLU A 825 -56.68 -47.18 53.86
CA GLU A 825 -57.67 -46.81 52.83
C GLU A 825 -57.14 -47.10 51.41
N LYS A 826 -55.91 -46.65 51.10
CA LYS A 826 -55.24 -46.94 49.81
C LYS A 826 -54.99 -48.45 49.62
N ALA A 827 -54.58 -49.14 50.69
CA ALA A 827 -54.35 -50.59 50.66
C ALA A 827 -55.64 -51.38 50.41
N ALA A 828 -56.75 -50.99 51.03
CA ALA A 828 -58.06 -51.62 50.79
C ALA A 828 -58.57 -51.37 49.36
N GLN A 829 -58.28 -50.19 48.79
CA GLN A 829 -58.70 -49.80 47.45
C GLN A 829 -57.91 -50.48 46.33
N HIS A 830 -56.58 -50.54 46.43
CA HIS A 830 -55.70 -51.01 45.34
C HIS A 830 -55.15 -52.43 45.54
N PHE A 831 -55.12 -52.93 46.79
CA PHE A 831 -54.59 -54.25 47.15
C PHE A 831 -55.61 -55.12 47.88
N GLN A 832 -56.90 -55.02 47.54
CA GLN A 832 -58.02 -55.64 48.26
C GLN A 832 -57.77 -57.11 48.68
N ASP A 833 -57.34 -57.95 47.73
CA ASP A 833 -57.06 -59.38 47.95
C ASP A 833 -55.92 -59.66 48.95
N LEU A 834 -54.91 -58.79 48.99
CA LEU A 834 -53.71 -58.94 49.83
C LEU A 834 -53.90 -58.25 51.19
N HIS A 835 -54.67 -57.17 51.25
CA HIS A 835 -54.99 -56.44 52.48
C HIS A 835 -55.82 -57.30 53.45
N GLU A 836 -56.76 -58.11 52.96
CA GLU A 836 -57.50 -59.08 53.79
C GLU A 836 -56.59 -60.18 54.36
N LYS A 837 -55.53 -60.53 53.61
CA LYS A 837 -54.58 -61.60 53.91
C LYS A 837 -53.28 -61.10 54.54
N ARG A 838 -53.23 -59.84 54.94
CA ARG A 838 -51.99 -59.15 55.33
C ARG A 838 -51.20 -59.81 56.46
N PHE A 839 -51.88 -60.52 57.36
CA PHE A 839 -51.22 -61.24 58.45
C PHE A 839 -50.30 -62.37 57.99
N LEU A 840 -50.43 -62.84 56.74
CA LEU A 840 -49.55 -63.86 56.13
C LEU A 840 -48.17 -63.32 55.73
N PHE A 841 -47.94 -62.01 55.85
CA PHE A 841 -46.67 -61.35 55.53
C PHE A 841 -45.71 -61.24 56.75
N LEU A 842 -46.15 -61.65 57.94
CA LEU A 842 -45.35 -61.69 59.17
C LEU A 842 -45.09 -63.14 59.60
N GLU A 843 -43.90 -63.41 60.14
CA GLU A 843 -43.60 -64.70 60.80
C GLU A 843 -44.06 -64.67 62.27
N ASP A 844 -44.35 -65.86 62.84
CA ASP A 844 -44.82 -66.00 64.23
C ASP A 844 -43.83 -65.39 65.26
N ASP A 845 -42.53 -65.40 64.95
CA ASP A 845 -41.48 -64.81 65.78
C ASP A 845 -41.50 -63.27 65.77
N ASP A 846 -41.83 -62.62 64.64
CA ASP A 846 -41.95 -61.17 64.53
C ASP A 846 -43.18 -60.63 65.31
N ILE A 847 -44.28 -61.39 65.31
CA ILE A 847 -45.47 -61.10 66.12
C ILE A 847 -45.12 -61.17 67.61
N SER A 848 -44.38 -62.22 68.00
CA SER A 848 -43.96 -62.44 69.39
C SER A 848 -43.00 -61.36 69.91
N LEU A 849 -42.07 -60.89 69.09
CA LEU A 849 -41.11 -59.85 69.46
C LEU A 849 -41.76 -58.47 69.62
N ASN A 850 -42.73 -58.11 68.76
CA ASN A 850 -43.46 -56.85 68.86
C ASN A 850 -44.36 -56.79 70.10
N ILE A 851 -44.99 -57.93 70.47
CA ILE A 851 -45.71 -58.05 71.74
C ILE A 851 -44.76 -57.82 72.92
N LYS A 852 -43.54 -58.39 72.87
CA LYS A 852 -42.54 -58.24 73.94
C LYS A 852 -42.05 -56.80 74.12
N LYS A 853 -41.80 -56.08 73.02
CA LYS A 853 -41.42 -54.64 73.07
C LYS A 853 -42.55 -53.76 73.57
N ALA A 854 -43.81 -54.06 73.22
CA ALA A 854 -44.96 -53.35 73.76
C ALA A 854 -45.05 -53.51 75.29
N VAL A 855 -44.79 -54.72 75.80
CA VAL A 855 -44.72 -54.98 77.25
C VAL A 855 -43.57 -54.21 77.91
N GLU A 856 -42.37 -54.16 77.33
CA GLU A 856 -41.24 -53.38 77.89
C GLU A 856 -41.52 -51.86 77.90
N ILE A 857 -42.25 -51.33 76.91
CA ILE A 857 -42.69 -49.92 76.90
C ILE A 857 -43.72 -49.67 78.00
N ASP A 858 -44.68 -50.57 78.18
CA ASP A 858 -45.66 -50.50 79.27
C ASP A 858 -44.96 -50.55 80.66
N GLU A 859 -43.92 -51.37 80.81
CA GLU A 859 -43.08 -51.44 82.03
C GLU A 859 -42.32 -50.13 82.27
N LEU A 860 -41.68 -49.56 81.24
CA LEU A 860 -40.96 -48.27 81.32
C LEU A 860 -41.90 -47.10 81.67
N MET A 861 -43.12 -47.12 81.13
CA MET A 861 -44.17 -46.16 81.44
C MET A 861 -44.65 -46.28 82.89
N GLN A 862 -44.80 -47.51 83.40
CA GLN A 862 -45.09 -47.75 84.82
C GLN A 862 -43.97 -47.25 85.74
N GLU A 863 -42.71 -47.52 85.40
CA GLU A 863 -41.54 -47.19 86.21
C GLU A 863 -41.37 -45.67 86.41
N HIS A 864 -41.80 -44.88 85.43
CA HIS A 864 -41.74 -43.41 85.45
C HIS A 864 -43.09 -42.75 85.79
N GLY A 865 -44.11 -43.53 86.16
CA GLY A 865 -45.42 -43.03 86.63
C GLY A 865 -46.27 -42.38 85.55
N ILE A 866 -46.25 -42.92 84.33
CA ILE A 866 -46.90 -42.36 83.14
C ILE A 866 -48.07 -43.28 82.72
N GLU A 867 -49.30 -42.76 82.76
CA GLU A 867 -50.51 -43.62 82.65
C GLU A 867 -50.81 -44.11 81.23
N ASN A 868 -50.45 -43.35 80.20
CA ASN A 868 -50.65 -43.70 78.80
C ASN A 868 -49.74 -42.87 77.87
N ILE A 869 -49.69 -43.24 76.58
CA ILE A 869 -48.80 -42.61 75.60
C ILE A 869 -49.11 -41.11 75.41
N ASP A 870 -50.36 -40.68 75.62
CA ASP A 870 -50.72 -39.26 75.58
C ASP A 870 -50.28 -38.48 76.84
N ASP A 871 -50.18 -39.15 77.99
CA ASP A 871 -49.57 -38.62 79.19
C ASP A 871 -48.04 -38.53 79.05
N LEU A 872 -47.42 -39.54 78.42
CA LEU A 872 -46.00 -39.51 78.03
C LEU A 872 -45.71 -38.32 77.11
N ARG A 873 -46.53 -38.14 76.07
CA ARG A 873 -46.45 -37.00 75.15
C ARG A 873 -46.72 -35.68 75.86
N ARG A 874 -47.66 -35.62 76.81
CA ARG A 874 -47.92 -34.42 77.62
C ARG A 874 -46.80 -34.09 78.58
N GLN A 875 -46.14 -35.06 79.20
CA GLN A 875 -45.01 -34.83 80.09
C GLN A 875 -43.75 -34.42 79.30
N LEU A 876 -43.49 -35.04 78.14
CA LEU A 876 -42.48 -34.60 77.19
C LEU A 876 -42.80 -33.22 76.58
N ALA A 877 -44.08 -32.93 76.34
CA ALA A 877 -44.55 -31.62 75.91
C ALA A 877 -44.43 -30.58 77.04
N ARG A 878 -44.69 -30.93 78.31
CA ARG A 878 -44.48 -30.07 79.47
C ARG A 878 -43.01 -29.79 79.72
N LEU A 879 -42.13 -30.77 79.51
CA LEU A 879 -40.68 -30.56 79.52
C LEU A 879 -40.22 -29.70 78.34
N LYS A 880 -40.93 -29.75 77.20
CA LYS A 880 -40.78 -28.78 76.11
C LYS A 880 -41.42 -27.41 76.42
N GLU A 881 -42.49 -27.33 77.20
CA GLU A 881 -43.21 -26.09 77.56
C GLU A 881 -42.54 -25.32 78.70
N ILE A 882 -41.93 -26.00 79.68
CA ILE A 882 -41.04 -25.35 80.67
C ILE A 882 -39.78 -24.79 79.96
N ARG A 883 -39.37 -25.40 78.84
CA ARG A 883 -38.37 -24.84 77.93
C ARG A 883 -38.91 -23.68 77.07
N ASN A 884 -40.24 -23.51 76.97
CA ASN A 884 -40.91 -22.51 76.10
C ASN A 884 -41.69 -21.42 76.87
N GLU A 885 -41.74 -21.39 78.21
CA GLU A 885 -42.32 -20.26 78.97
C GLU A 885 -41.37 -19.05 79.14
N PHE A 886 -40.19 -19.11 78.52
CA PHE A 886 -39.43 -17.93 78.10
C PHE A 886 -39.33 -17.86 76.56
N THR A 887 -40.43 -18.10 75.84
CA THR A 887 -40.62 -17.65 74.45
C THR A 887 -42.10 -17.58 74.07
N SER A 888 -42.71 -16.38 74.15
CA SER A 888 -43.56 -15.91 73.05
C SER A 888 -42.94 -14.63 72.50
N ASP A 889 -42.54 -14.75 71.24
CA ASP A 889 -41.82 -13.82 70.36
C ASP A 889 -40.42 -13.37 70.82
N VAL A 890 -39.55 -14.37 71.00
CA VAL A 890 -38.12 -14.21 70.76
C VAL A 890 -37.77 -15.22 69.68
N GLU A 891 -37.44 -14.72 68.50
CA GLU A 891 -36.73 -15.49 67.47
C GLU A 891 -35.68 -16.33 68.18
N THR A 892 -35.70 -17.66 68.04
CA THR A 892 -34.45 -18.39 68.25
C THR A 892 -33.44 -17.67 67.39
N PRO A 893 -32.44 -16.97 67.98
CA PRO A 893 -31.62 -16.07 67.21
C PRO A 893 -30.99 -16.95 66.16
N GLU A 894 -31.20 -16.61 64.89
CA GLU A 894 -30.16 -16.90 63.90
C GLU A 894 -28.90 -16.40 64.57
N LYS A 895 -28.07 -17.34 65.00
CA LYS A 895 -26.81 -17.02 65.63
C LYS A 895 -26.11 -16.05 64.68
N ILE A 896 -25.88 -14.82 65.13
CA ILE A 896 -25.52 -13.76 64.20
C ILE A 896 -24.07 -13.98 63.76
N ASN A 897 -23.70 -13.71 62.51
CA ASN A 897 -22.28 -13.70 62.14
C ASN A 897 -21.65 -12.41 62.68
N LEU A 898 -20.50 -12.50 63.36
CA LEU A 898 -19.79 -11.31 63.86
C LEU A 898 -19.30 -10.47 62.67
N THR A 899 -19.96 -9.33 62.41
CA THR A 899 -19.49 -8.35 61.41
C THR A 899 -18.94 -7.07 62.06
N PRO A 900 -18.00 -6.36 61.40
CA PRO A 900 -17.44 -5.11 61.92
C PRO A 900 -18.49 -4.03 62.23
N GLU A 901 -19.60 -3.98 61.49
CA GLU A 901 -20.70 -3.04 61.68
C GLU A 901 -21.51 -3.32 62.96
N ILE A 902 -21.59 -4.59 63.38
CA ILE A 902 -22.26 -5.02 64.63
C ILE A 902 -21.39 -4.69 65.85
N LEU A 903 -20.07 -4.82 65.72
CA LEU A 903 -19.12 -4.42 66.77
C LEU A 903 -19.13 -2.90 67.01
N ALA A 904 -19.27 -2.11 65.95
CA ALA A 904 -19.35 -0.65 66.04
C ALA A 904 -20.67 -0.16 66.67
N SER A 905 -21.79 -0.86 66.44
CA SER A 905 -23.11 -0.51 66.99
C SER A 905 -23.30 -0.91 68.46
N LEU A 906 -22.54 -1.88 68.96
CA LEU A 906 -22.45 -2.22 70.39
C LEU A 906 -21.56 -1.26 71.20
N GLY A 907 -20.97 -0.24 70.56
CA GLY A 907 -20.19 0.80 71.24
C GLY A 907 -18.82 0.33 71.76
N ILE A 908 -18.30 -0.78 71.25
CA ILE A 908 -17.01 -1.35 71.67
C ILE A 908 -15.88 -0.68 70.88
N THR A 909 -15.13 0.21 71.53
CA THR A 909 -14.11 1.06 70.88
C THR A 909 -12.66 0.66 71.16
N SER A 910 -12.42 -0.48 71.81
CA SER A 910 -11.06 -0.96 72.13
C SER A 910 -11.02 -2.46 72.41
N GLN A 911 -9.91 -3.12 72.05
CA GLN A 911 -9.69 -4.57 72.21
C GLN A 911 -9.93 -5.09 73.64
N ALA A 912 -9.52 -4.35 74.66
CA ALA A 912 -9.72 -4.76 76.05
C ALA A 912 -11.22 -4.82 76.46
N LYS A 913 -12.05 -3.91 75.92
CA LYS A 913 -13.51 -3.92 76.14
C LYS A 913 -14.21 -5.02 75.34
N PHE A 914 -13.64 -5.44 74.21
CA PHE A 914 -14.14 -6.57 73.44
C PHE A 914 -13.96 -7.89 74.21
N GLU A 915 -12.78 -8.12 74.78
CA GLU A 915 -12.48 -9.31 75.60
C GLU A 915 -13.29 -9.34 76.90
N GLU A 916 -13.58 -8.18 77.51
CA GLU A 916 -14.42 -8.10 78.71
C GLU A 916 -15.90 -8.36 78.41
N ALA A 917 -16.42 -7.86 77.28
CA ALA A 917 -17.80 -8.10 76.84
C ALA A 917 -18.07 -9.58 76.47
N PHE A 918 -17.05 -10.32 76.01
CA PHE A 918 -17.15 -11.74 75.67
C PHE A 918 -16.84 -12.71 76.83
N ARG A 919 -16.57 -12.20 78.04
CA ARG A 919 -16.55 -13.02 79.27
C ARG A 919 -17.95 -13.23 79.87
N ASP A 920 -18.96 -12.49 79.39
CA ASP A 920 -20.34 -12.66 79.81
C ASP A 920 -20.96 -13.89 79.11
N PRO A 921 -21.35 -14.95 79.84
CA PRO A 921 -21.88 -16.20 79.27
C PRO A 921 -23.11 -16.00 78.39
N TRP A 922 -23.87 -14.92 78.61
CA TRP A 922 -25.07 -14.62 77.83
C TRP A 922 -24.74 -14.14 76.41
N LEU A 923 -23.66 -13.38 76.21
CA LEU A 923 -23.20 -12.94 74.88
C LEU A 923 -22.60 -14.08 74.06
N GLN A 924 -21.87 -15.01 74.71
CA GLN A 924 -21.31 -16.20 74.05
C GLN A 924 -22.38 -17.13 73.46
N ALA A 925 -23.55 -17.20 74.09
CA ALA A 925 -24.63 -18.10 73.68
C ALA A 925 -25.37 -17.65 72.39
N GLN A 926 -25.18 -16.39 71.94
CA GLN A 926 -25.92 -15.80 70.81
C GLN A 926 -25.20 -15.83 69.44
N PHE A 927 -23.95 -16.29 69.33
CA PHE A 927 -23.20 -16.32 68.05
C PHE A 927 -22.91 -17.78 67.59
N TYR A 928 -22.77 -18.02 66.27
CA TYR A 928 -22.40 -19.35 65.77
C TYR A 928 -20.91 -19.57 66.07
N HIS A 929 -20.56 -20.80 66.47
CA HIS A 929 -19.25 -21.33 66.15
C HIS A 929 -19.26 -21.68 64.65
N THR A 930 -19.40 -20.66 63.81
CA THR A 930 -19.22 -20.74 62.37
C THR A 930 -17.72 -20.75 62.14
N SER A 931 -17.16 -21.94 61.99
CA SER A 931 -15.97 -22.07 61.14
C SER A 931 -16.42 -21.89 59.69
N ASN A 932 -16.81 -20.67 59.31
CA ASN A 932 -16.97 -20.31 57.92
C ASN A 932 -15.55 -20.22 57.34
N PRO A 933 -15.14 -21.12 56.42
CA PRO A 933 -13.80 -21.10 55.87
C PRO A 933 -13.62 -19.86 55.00
N SER A 934 -13.04 -18.82 55.58
CA SER A 934 -12.50 -17.68 54.86
C SER A 934 -11.07 -18.01 54.39
N PRO A 935 -10.57 -17.39 53.29
CA PRO A 935 -9.17 -17.52 52.89
C PRO A 935 -8.18 -17.18 54.03
N ASN A 936 -8.58 -16.29 54.93
CA ASN A 936 -7.80 -15.92 56.12
C ASN A 936 -7.84 -16.99 57.23
N SER A 937 -8.95 -17.70 57.45
CA SER A 937 -9.03 -18.80 58.42
C SER A 937 -8.35 -20.08 57.91
N TYR A 938 -8.36 -20.30 56.59
CA TYR A 938 -7.55 -21.35 55.96
C TYR A 938 -6.04 -21.04 56.07
N ALA A 939 -5.62 -19.80 55.77
CA ALA A 939 -4.25 -19.35 55.97
C ALA A 939 -3.82 -19.41 57.46
N TYR A 940 -4.72 -19.12 58.39
CA TYR A 940 -4.49 -19.26 59.83
C TYR A 940 -4.29 -20.73 60.24
N ALA A 941 -5.17 -21.63 59.79
CA ALA A 941 -5.04 -23.06 60.05
C ALA A 941 -3.78 -23.67 59.43
N GLN A 942 -3.43 -23.30 58.19
CA GLN A 942 -2.17 -23.70 57.56
C GLN A 942 -0.95 -23.21 58.34
N ARG A 943 -0.93 -21.95 58.79
CA ARG A 943 0.17 -21.43 59.61
C ARG A 943 0.36 -22.19 60.92
N LEU A 944 -0.73 -22.56 61.60
CA LEU A 944 -0.64 -23.33 62.85
C LEU A 944 -0.14 -24.76 62.60
N ILE A 945 -0.61 -25.40 61.52
CA ILE A 945 -0.16 -26.75 61.13
C ILE A 945 1.32 -26.73 60.73
N GLU A 946 1.74 -25.75 59.92
CA GLU A 946 3.15 -25.57 59.52
C GLU A 946 4.04 -25.23 60.73
N ARG A 947 3.58 -24.37 61.64
CA ARG A 947 4.31 -24.05 62.87
C ARG A 947 4.50 -25.30 63.74
N ALA A 948 3.42 -26.02 64.01
CA ALA A 948 3.47 -27.23 64.83
C ALA A 948 4.40 -28.28 64.21
N LYS A 949 4.31 -28.48 62.89
CA LYS A 949 5.21 -29.38 62.15
C LYS A 949 6.67 -28.95 62.25
N ALA A 950 6.97 -27.67 62.03
CA ALA A 950 8.33 -27.13 62.11
C ALA A 950 8.92 -27.18 63.52
N ASN A 951 8.13 -26.87 64.55
CA ASN A 951 8.55 -26.95 65.95
C ASN A 951 8.82 -28.39 66.37
N ILE A 952 7.92 -29.32 66.02
CA ILE A 952 8.10 -30.75 66.29
C ILE A 952 9.34 -31.28 65.54
N GLU A 953 9.51 -30.94 64.27
CA GLU A 953 10.69 -31.32 63.48
C GLU A 953 12.00 -30.78 64.08
N ALA A 954 12.02 -29.52 64.50
CA ALA A 954 13.16 -28.91 65.17
C ALA A 954 13.47 -29.58 66.51
N PHE A 955 12.43 -29.90 67.29
CA PHE A 955 12.57 -30.60 68.56
C PHE A 955 13.11 -32.02 68.36
N LEU A 956 12.58 -32.77 67.40
CA LEU A 956 13.03 -34.14 67.09
C LEU A 956 14.47 -34.16 66.59
N ARG A 957 14.88 -33.22 65.70
CA ARG A 957 16.29 -33.09 65.26
C ARG A 957 17.26 -32.76 66.38
N ALA A 958 16.81 -32.03 67.40
CA ALA A 958 17.62 -31.66 68.55
C ALA A 958 17.64 -32.76 69.64
N HIS A 959 16.76 -33.75 69.56
CA HIS A 959 16.62 -34.80 70.56
C HIS A 959 17.54 -35.99 70.22
N PRO A 960 18.41 -36.45 71.13
CA PRO A 960 19.45 -37.45 70.84
C PRO A 960 18.93 -38.85 70.46
N ASP A 961 17.65 -39.13 70.74
CA ASP A 961 17.02 -40.44 70.49
C ASP A 961 16.44 -40.58 69.07
N TYR A 962 16.38 -39.50 68.30
CA TYR A 962 15.78 -39.44 66.97
C TYR A 962 16.84 -39.09 65.92
N ASP A 963 17.00 -39.95 64.92
CA ASP A 963 17.76 -39.66 63.72
C ASP A 963 16.81 -39.20 62.62
N CYS A 964 17.03 -37.98 62.13
CA CYS A 964 16.16 -37.28 61.19
C CYS A 964 16.89 -36.91 59.89
N THR A 965 18.01 -37.58 59.54
CA THR A 965 18.78 -37.28 58.32
C THR A 965 17.97 -37.47 57.03
N ASP A 966 17.09 -38.47 56.99
CA ASP A 966 16.25 -38.79 55.82
C ASP A 966 14.78 -38.38 56.04
N LEU A 967 14.53 -37.40 56.91
CA LEU A 967 13.17 -36.94 57.24
C LEU A 967 12.48 -36.36 56.00
N GLU A 968 11.33 -36.94 55.65
CA GLU A 968 10.50 -36.49 54.54
C GLU A 968 9.04 -36.33 54.95
N ALA A 969 8.35 -35.34 54.37
CA ALA A 969 6.91 -35.17 54.56
C ALA A 969 6.15 -36.14 53.65
N THR A 970 5.77 -37.31 54.18
CA THR A 970 5.02 -38.35 53.45
C THR A 970 3.55 -37.94 53.22
N ALA A 971 3.00 -37.07 54.08
CA ALA A 971 1.75 -36.35 53.86
C ALA A 971 1.78 -34.98 54.55
N ASN A 972 0.74 -34.17 54.38
CA ASN A 972 0.70 -32.79 54.89
C ASN A 972 1.05 -32.68 56.39
N THR A 973 0.59 -33.63 57.20
CA THR A 973 0.74 -33.67 58.66
C THR A 973 1.46 -34.93 59.17
N VAL A 974 2.02 -35.74 58.26
CA VAL A 974 2.77 -36.96 58.57
C VAL A 974 4.21 -36.81 58.10
N LEU A 975 5.16 -37.12 58.97
CA LEU A 975 6.60 -37.12 58.73
C LEU A 975 7.09 -38.57 58.75
N GLY A 976 7.68 -39.03 57.65
CA GLY A 976 8.34 -40.33 57.55
C GLY A 976 9.86 -40.20 57.49
N GLY A 977 10.55 -41.32 57.42
CA GLY A 977 12.01 -41.36 57.31
C GLY A 977 12.75 -41.03 58.61
N ILE A 978 12.04 -41.00 59.75
CA ILE A 978 12.62 -40.76 61.07
C ILE A 978 12.99 -42.12 61.70
N VAL A 979 14.21 -42.24 62.23
CA VAL A 979 14.67 -43.46 62.90
C VAL A 979 14.87 -43.18 64.38
N LYS A 980 14.03 -43.76 65.24
CA LYS A 980 14.16 -43.64 66.68
C LYS A 980 14.82 -44.90 67.24
N ASN A 981 16.00 -44.76 67.87
CA ASN A 981 16.76 -45.88 68.45
C ASN A 981 16.94 -47.08 67.48
N GLY A 982 17.16 -46.82 66.18
CA GLY A 982 17.37 -47.84 65.15
C GLY A 982 16.11 -48.44 64.53
N VAL A 983 14.91 -47.96 64.88
CA VAL A 983 13.62 -48.37 64.27
C VAL A 983 13.03 -47.20 63.50
N THR A 984 12.67 -47.42 62.24
CA THR A 984 11.97 -46.43 61.44
C THR A 984 10.57 -46.21 62.00
N ILE A 985 10.23 -44.96 62.25
CA ILE A 985 8.94 -44.53 62.76
C ILE A 985 8.34 -43.46 61.84
N ASP A 986 7.02 -43.39 61.85
CA ASP A 986 6.28 -42.30 61.21
C ASP A 986 5.66 -41.41 62.29
N VAL A 987 5.77 -40.09 62.14
CA VAL A 987 5.31 -39.11 63.13
C VAL A 987 4.15 -38.31 62.58
N VAL A 988 2.99 -38.41 63.23
CA VAL A 988 1.83 -37.55 62.93
C VAL A 988 1.90 -36.30 63.81
N THR A 989 1.89 -35.13 63.18
CA THR A 989 2.07 -33.82 63.83
C THR A 989 0.77 -33.04 63.85
N ARG A 990 0.37 -32.53 65.02
CA ARG A 990 -0.87 -31.73 65.17
C ARG A 990 -0.70 -30.52 66.10
N PRO A 991 -1.24 -29.34 65.74
CA PRO A 991 -1.32 -28.23 66.67
C PRO A 991 -2.33 -28.55 67.79
N SER A 992 -2.00 -28.19 69.03
CA SER A 992 -2.87 -28.35 70.22
C SER A 992 -3.25 -27.02 70.87
N ASP A 993 -3.07 -25.90 70.16
CA ASP A 993 -3.31 -24.53 70.61
C ASP A 993 -4.67 -24.30 71.28
N ASN A 994 -5.70 -25.04 70.86
CA ASN A 994 -7.07 -24.91 71.37
C ASN A 994 -7.42 -25.96 72.45
N GLY A 995 -6.43 -26.70 72.96
CA GLY A 995 -6.64 -27.73 73.99
C GLY A 995 -7.24 -29.05 73.47
N GLU A 996 -7.46 -29.17 72.17
CA GLU A 996 -8.02 -30.36 71.50
C GLU A 996 -7.23 -30.71 70.24
N VAL A 997 -7.22 -31.99 69.86
CA VAL A 997 -6.58 -32.49 68.63
C VAL A 997 -7.65 -33.16 67.76
N ILE A 998 -7.79 -32.72 66.52
CA ILE A 998 -8.81 -33.20 65.58
C ILE A 998 -8.11 -33.89 64.39
N PHE A 999 -8.48 -35.15 64.12
CA PHE A 999 -7.99 -35.92 62.97
C PHE A 999 -8.98 -35.85 61.82
N TYR A 1000 -8.51 -35.46 60.64
CA TYR A 1000 -9.35 -35.31 59.45
C TYR A 1000 -8.93 -36.23 58.31
N TYR A 1001 -7.62 -36.40 58.08
CA TYR A 1001 -7.14 -37.18 56.93
C TYR A 1001 -7.13 -38.67 57.25
N SER A 1002 -7.58 -39.49 56.30
CA SER A 1002 -7.51 -40.96 56.40
C SER A 1002 -6.07 -41.45 56.56
N SER A 1003 -5.11 -40.82 55.86
CA SER A 1003 -3.68 -41.16 55.98
C SER A 1003 -3.13 -41.04 57.40
N GLU A 1004 -3.63 -40.12 58.22
CA GLU A 1004 -3.19 -39.99 59.63
C GLU A 1004 -3.71 -41.12 60.49
N LYS A 1005 -4.96 -41.54 60.24
CA LYS A 1005 -5.59 -42.65 60.94
C LYS A 1005 -4.91 -43.97 60.55
N ASP A 1006 -4.62 -44.14 59.27
CA ASP A 1006 -3.90 -45.31 58.73
C ASP A 1006 -2.46 -45.39 59.25
N THR A 1007 -1.75 -44.25 59.33
CA THR A 1007 -0.39 -44.22 59.92
C THR A 1007 -0.43 -44.53 61.41
N LEU A 1008 -1.34 -43.93 62.19
CA LEU A 1008 -1.45 -44.17 63.64
C LEU A 1008 -1.92 -45.59 64.00
N ASP A 1009 -2.48 -46.33 63.05
CA ASP A 1009 -2.82 -47.76 63.22
C ASP A 1009 -1.58 -48.67 63.14
N THR A 1010 -0.44 -48.15 62.68
CA THR A 1010 0.83 -48.89 62.66
C THR A 1010 1.51 -48.85 64.02
N ALA A 1011 2.13 -49.98 64.41
CA ALA A 1011 2.79 -50.11 65.72
C ALA A 1011 4.02 -49.20 65.92
N THR A 1012 4.52 -48.59 64.86
CA THR A 1012 5.71 -47.73 64.83
C THR A 1012 5.38 -46.26 64.55
N ALA A 1013 4.12 -45.84 64.72
CA ALA A 1013 3.73 -44.45 64.58
C ALA A 1013 3.68 -43.69 65.92
N GLU A 1014 4.11 -42.43 65.93
CA GLU A 1014 4.03 -41.54 67.09
C GLU A 1014 3.15 -40.31 66.80
N LEU A 1015 2.27 -39.96 67.74
CA LEU A 1015 1.49 -38.72 67.69
C LEU A 1015 2.19 -37.64 68.52
N TRP A 1016 2.55 -36.53 67.87
CA TRP A 1016 3.21 -35.38 68.48
C TRP A 1016 2.36 -34.11 68.35
N VAL A 1017 2.33 -33.33 69.41
CA VAL A 1017 1.59 -32.06 69.44
C VAL A 1017 2.43 -30.88 69.88
N ASP A 1018 2.06 -29.70 69.38
CA ASP A 1018 2.68 -28.41 69.70
C ASP A 1018 1.59 -27.34 69.86
N ASN A 1019 1.66 -26.54 70.93
CA ASN A 1019 0.77 -25.39 71.15
C ASN A 1019 1.51 -24.04 70.98
N GLY A 1020 2.79 -24.05 70.62
CA GLY A 1020 3.62 -22.85 70.41
C GLY A 1020 4.06 -22.12 71.69
N TYR A 1021 3.69 -22.60 72.88
CA TYR A 1021 4.10 -22.04 74.17
C TYR A 1021 4.93 -23.02 75.01
N ASP A 1022 4.55 -24.29 75.02
CA ASP A 1022 5.25 -25.38 75.70
C ASP A 1022 6.12 -26.17 74.71
N ASP A 1023 7.14 -26.87 75.20
CA ASP A 1023 7.94 -27.76 74.35
C ASP A 1023 7.05 -28.85 73.71
N PRO A 1024 7.25 -29.16 72.41
CA PRO A 1024 6.51 -30.22 71.74
C PRO A 1024 6.62 -31.54 72.49
N HIS A 1025 5.51 -32.28 72.57
CA HIS A 1025 5.51 -33.55 73.30
C HIS A 1025 4.64 -34.63 72.66
N MET A 1026 5.04 -35.87 72.90
CA MET A 1026 4.31 -37.05 72.43
C MET A 1026 3.03 -37.29 73.23
N LEU A 1027 1.94 -37.54 72.51
CA LEU A 1027 0.62 -37.79 73.05
C LEU A 1027 0.31 -39.29 72.93
N THR A 1028 0.60 -40.04 74.00
CA THR A 1028 0.39 -41.49 74.04
C THR A 1028 -1.03 -41.85 74.45
N LEU A 1029 -1.53 -43.04 74.07
CA LEU A 1029 -2.83 -43.54 74.49
C LEU A 1029 -3.01 -43.47 76.02
N GLY A 1030 -1.96 -43.74 76.79
CA GLY A 1030 -1.99 -43.61 78.25
C GLY A 1030 -2.17 -42.16 78.75
N ARG A 1031 -1.61 -41.16 78.06
CA ARG A 1031 -1.87 -39.73 78.35
C ARG A 1031 -3.28 -39.32 77.96
N ILE A 1032 -3.80 -39.84 76.85
CA ILE A 1032 -5.18 -39.60 76.40
C ILE A 1032 -6.15 -40.12 77.46
N LEU A 1033 -6.01 -41.38 77.88
CA LEU A 1033 -6.90 -41.98 78.89
C LEU A 1033 -6.85 -41.25 80.24
N LYS A 1034 -5.66 -40.77 80.66
CA LYS A 1034 -5.51 -39.97 81.89
C LYS A 1034 -6.13 -38.57 81.80
N SER A 1035 -5.98 -37.89 80.67
CA SER A 1035 -6.47 -36.50 80.49
C SER A 1035 -7.97 -36.44 80.22
N THR A 1036 -8.52 -37.42 79.50
CA THR A 1036 -9.95 -37.48 79.15
C THR A 1036 -10.80 -38.19 80.20
N GLY A 1037 -10.20 -38.94 81.13
CA GLY A 1037 -10.91 -39.70 82.15
C GLY A 1037 -11.63 -40.95 81.63
N ILE A 1038 -11.38 -41.35 80.38
CA ILE A 1038 -12.00 -42.54 79.76
C ILE A 1038 -11.41 -43.81 80.38
N ASN A 1039 -12.26 -44.56 81.07
CA ASN A 1039 -11.91 -45.77 81.82
C ASN A 1039 -12.68 -47.03 81.35
N ARG A 1040 -13.51 -46.91 80.30
CA ARG A 1040 -14.09 -48.02 79.53
C ARG A 1040 -13.97 -47.72 78.04
N ILE A 1041 -13.24 -48.56 77.31
CA ILE A 1041 -13.17 -48.53 75.84
C ILE A 1041 -13.98 -49.74 75.33
N PRO A 1042 -15.14 -49.55 74.68
CA PRO A 1042 -15.88 -50.64 74.06
C PRO A 1042 -15.11 -51.13 72.82
N ILE A 1043 -14.71 -52.40 72.82
CA ILE A 1043 -14.07 -53.04 71.66
C ILE A 1043 -15.14 -53.88 70.95
N SER A 1044 -15.59 -53.43 69.80
CA SER A 1044 -16.33 -54.25 68.84
C SER A 1044 -15.30 -54.98 67.97
N MET A 1045 -15.00 -56.24 68.28
CA MET A 1045 -14.15 -57.05 67.40
C MET A 1045 -14.91 -57.32 66.09
N SER A 1046 -14.40 -56.77 64.99
CA SER A 1046 -14.69 -57.20 63.62
C SER A 1046 -13.73 -58.31 63.21
#